data_AF-A0A7W1VTV7-F1
#
_entry.id   AF-A0A7W1VTV7-F1
#
_cell.length_a   1.000
_cell.length_b   1.000
_cell.length_c   1.000
_cell.angle_alpha   90.00
_cell.angle_beta   90.00
_cell.angle_gamma   90.00
#
_symmetry.space_group_name_H-M   'P 1'
#
loop_
_entity.id
_entity.type
_entity.pdbx_description
1 polymer ?
#
loop_
_entity_poly.entity_id
_entity_poly.type
_entity_poly.pdbx_seq_one_letter_code
_entity_poly.pdbx_strand_id
1 'polypeptide(L)'
;MLAESKLFGSIARGIARGIVRLYYCKPEISGREKIPSTGPILFVANHANSLIDPAVIGITADRPVHFLAKAPLFQIPVFGRILRALGMLPAYRGSDDPSQVGGNVKSLGEAAAYLEQGETVGIFPEGKSHDALKVDKVRSGAARIALQAFQQGATDLKIVPLGINYERKEKFRSSIWVRVGDPISLGEWRERIQEDERAAMRALTAEVDRGLKQVVIHLNEERWEPFIGDLEALIPAAGENKRSPIAALRQRKRIADAVNYFLEIDRSRAESIAGEIKTHRDQLNAAGLDMQSDLFRLRYAKLFLRQTWDFFLLFIGFVPALLGTICNFIPFALVRLLGLILPKQNRSTVSLERLGLGLPIYGAWHVYLWFRLADYFLPWVATAATGLMLLSGAFALNYWPRARDLFKLWLSESKLLFRKSELQGLRERHIELRERLSGLTEEFRRVHPLEKPARVIPLWWWIGRRAVFRLACIAISLAAIYWTAGWVQQTNVSLLKPGGLNFAQISAATANQYVAEDGKSLAEILLGLEELERNALRVQAELASGQRNFYTQHDNDAIRQLLFTYFSYRNELLRLIWKYQNYASAADDKLRWETFLIELTAASALYESSFKIVTQFAQSPEAIRKLNEAEPLWEIPEGAYDMMRANLANAKMRRLWTDALTAYDTKKTEAAQWELSPSPFEIFHQTIARAAIVKDGVEQLGKNWTLDSSIGNAQKVGKSAIYRGQSFLSTWVGDTRVRQPRNGQALIQPAELKELRSQLQPGDILIERQNWYLSRAFMPGYWAHTAIYVGTTNDLVKLGLDKDPRVQKFWNQFSQKDAAGNEFVILEAVPRGVRMTTLEHCIGVADSAAVLRPKISLEKLPEMIAQAFVHVGKPYDFEFDFFSTDKLVCTELVYRSCGNAIHLPLVEVLGRKTLPPTEIVRKFVNERGSTNAELQFVAFLDGEESAGKARFRDEAAFAETIHRPSLTWLQK
;
A
#
# COMPACT_ATOMS: atom_id res chain seq x y z
N MET A 1 3.25 47.00 24.76
CA MET A 1 2.62 46.28 25.90
C MET A 1 1.14 45.90 25.71
N LEU A 2 0.15 46.81 25.67
CA LEU A 2 -1.28 46.44 25.53
C LEU A 2 -1.67 45.85 24.16
N ALA A 3 -1.01 46.27 23.08
CA ALA A 3 -1.20 45.70 21.73
C ALA A 3 -0.55 44.31 21.60
N GLU A 4 0.63 44.12 22.20
CA GLU A 4 1.34 42.83 22.26
C GLU A 4 0.57 41.80 23.09
N SER A 5 -0.05 42.21 24.20
CA SER A 5 -0.88 41.31 25.03
C SER A 5 -2.16 40.86 24.31
N LYS A 6 -2.80 41.74 23.53
CA LYS A 6 -3.97 41.41 22.70
C LYS A 6 -3.61 40.47 21.54
N LEU A 7 -2.49 40.72 20.85
CA LEU A 7 -1.99 39.85 19.76
C LEU A 7 -1.62 38.46 20.30
N PHE A 8 -0.84 38.42 21.38
CA PHE A 8 -0.45 37.16 22.04
C PHE A 8 -1.68 36.37 22.52
N GLY A 9 -2.66 37.04 23.13
CA GLY A 9 -3.92 36.41 23.53
C GLY A 9 -4.74 35.87 22.37
N SER A 10 -4.77 36.58 21.23
CA SER A 10 -5.43 36.11 20.01
C SER A 10 -4.78 34.84 19.45
N ILE A 11 -3.45 34.81 19.43
CA ILE A 11 -2.66 33.63 19.00
C ILE A 11 -2.90 32.46 19.97
N ALA A 12 -2.82 32.68 21.28
CA ALA A 12 -3.06 31.65 22.29
C ALA A 12 -4.47 31.04 22.18
N ARG A 13 -5.50 31.89 22.00
CA ARG A 13 -6.88 31.43 21.72
C ARG A 13 -6.96 30.67 20.39
N GLY A 14 -6.26 31.12 19.35
CA GLY A 14 -6.17 30.42 18.06
C GLY A 14 -5.62 29.00 18.20
N ILE A 15 -4.49 28.86 18.92
CA ILE A 15 -3.84 27.57 19.20
C ILE A 15 -4.76 26.67 20.02
N ALA A 16 -5.36 27.18 21.11
CA ALA A 16 -6.29 26.41 21.94
C ALA A 16 -7.49 25.89 21.12
N ARG A 17 -8.05 26.73 20.24
CA ARG A 17 -9.12 26.32 19.31
C ARG A 17 -8.65 25.24 18.33
N GLY A 18 -7.43 25.36 17.81
CA GLY A 18 -6.82 24.37 16.93
C GLY A 18 -6.66 23.01 17.62
N ILE A 19 -6.13 23.00 18.85
CA ILE A 19 -5.93 21.79 19.65
C ILE A 19 -7.26 21.11 19.97
N VAL A 20 -8.28 21.85 20.42
CA VAL A 20 -9.61 21.28 20.71
C VAL A 20 -10.25 20.71 19.45
N ARG A 21 -10.12 21.37 18.29
CA ARG A 21 -10.64 20.87 17.00
C ARG A 21 -9.85 19.67 16.44
N LEU A 22 -8.58 19.54 16.80
CA LEU A 22 -7.76 18.38 16.47
C LEU A 22 -8.15 17.18 17.32
N TYR A 23 -8.30 17.40 18.64
CA TYR A 23 -8.61 16.35 19.59
C TYR A 23 -10.07 15.90 19.53
N TYR A 24 -11.04 16.81 19.36
CA TYR A 24 -12.45 16.48 19.26
C TYR A 24 -12.94 16.69 17.82
N CYS A 25 -13.71 15.73 17.30
CA CYS A 25 -14.32 15.88 15.99
C CYS A 25 -15.31 17.06 16.06
N LYS A 26 -14.96 18.18 15.40
CA LYS A 26 -15.74 19.42 15.24
C LYS A 26 -16.96 19.53 16.17
N PRO A 27 -16.87 20.30 17.30
CA PRO A 27 -17.99 20.51 18.20
C PRO A 27 -19.23 21.02 17.45
N GLU A 28 -20.38 20.39 17.68
CA GLU A 28 -21.67 20.90 17.18
C GLU A 28 -22.36 21.69 18.29
N ILE A 29 -22.90 22.83 17.89
CA ILE A 29 -23.53 23.78 18.80
C ILE A 29 -25.00 23.88 18.40
N SER A 30 -25.91 23.57 19.33
CA SER A 30 -27.35 23.76 19.16
C SER A 30 -27.82 24.98 19.95
N GLY A 31 -28.69 25.81 19.39
CA GLY A 31 -29.15 27.03 20.04
C GLY A 31 -28.18 28.21 19.95
N ARG A 32 -27.24 28.22 18.98
CA ARG A 32 -26.23 29.28 18.86
C ARG A 32 -26.86 30.66 18.67
N GLU A 33 -28.01 30.72 18.00
CA GLU A 33 -28.84 31.90 17.80
C GLU A 33 -29.36 32.52 19.10
N LYS A 34 -29.38 31.76 20.20
CA LYS A 34 -29.79 32.24 21.52
C LYS A 34 -28.70 33.04 22.22
N ILE A 35 -27.45 32.98 21.75
CA ILE A 35 -26.33 33.73 22.33
C ILE A 35 -26.43 35.19 21.83
N PRO A 36 -26.56 36.18 22.73
CA PRO A 36 -26.57 37.59 22.34
C PRO A 36 -25.27 37.96 21.61
N SER A 37 -25.38 38.70 20.50
CA SER A 37 -24.22 39.15 19.72
C SER A 37 -23.45 40.29 20.40
N THR A 38 -24.12 41.10 21.21
CA THR A 38 -23.58 42.25 21.94
C THR A 38 -24.09 42.25 23.39
N GLY A 39 -23.50 43.13 24.22
CA GLY A 39 -23.86 43.27 25.63
C GLY A 39 -23.16 42.27 26.57
N PRO A 40 -23.38 42.44 27.88
CA PRO A 40 -22.75 41.61 28.90
C PRO A 40 -23.43 40.25 29.03
N ILE A 41 -22.62 39.19 29.07
CA ILE A 41 -23.09 37.81 29.11
C ILE A 41 -22.36 37.08 30.24
N LEU A 42 -23.13 36.44 31.11
CA LEU A 42 -22.63 35.48 32.08
C LEU A 42 -22.93 34.06 31.61
N PHE A 43 -21.94 33.37 31.06
CA PHE A 43 -22.06 31.96 30.72
C PHE A 43 -21.97 31.10 31.98
N VAL A 44 -22.93 30.20 32.12
CA VAL A 44 -22.96 29.21 33.20
C VAL A 44 -22.94 27.83 32.59
N ALA A 45 -21.91 27.03 32.88
CA ALA A 45 -21.73 25.72 32.26
C ALA A 45 -21.37 24.63 33.27
N ASN A 46 -21.60 23.37 32.87
CA ASN A 46 -21.10 22.21 33.62
C ASN A 46 -19.60 22.03 33.39
N HIS A 47 -18.90 21.42 34.37
CA HIS A 47 -17.44 21.31 34.35
C HIS A 47 -16.92 19.87 34.27
N ALA A 48 -17.05 19.23 33.13
CA ALA A 48 -16.72 17.81 32.98
C ALA A 48 -15.25 17.52 32.61
N ASN A 49 -14.50 18.46 32.04
CA ASN A 49 -13.21 18.19 31.39
C ASN A 49 -12.16 19.30 31.62
N SER A 50 -12.17 19.88 32.82
CA SER A 50 -11.13 20.81 33.29
C SER A 50 -10.86 21.94 32.27
N LEU A 51 -9.60 22.20 31.92
CA LEU A 51 -9.20 23.30 31.03
C LEU A 51 -9.72 23.22 29.59
N ILE A 52 -10.26 22.08 29.16
CA ILE A 52 -10.90 21.96 27.85
C ILE A 52 -12.25 22.68 27.83
N ASP A 53 -13.00 22.69 28.94
CA ASP A 53 -14.34 23.28 28.99
C ASP A 53 -14.32 24.80 28.68
N PRO A 54 -13.43 25.62 29.29
CA PRO A 54 -13.29 27.03 28.89
C PRO A 54 -12.98 27.23 27.41
N ALA A 55 -12.14 26.38 26.82
CA ALA A 55 -11.78 26.47 25.41
C ALA A 55 -12.98 26.12 24.49
N VAL A 56 -13.80 25.14 24.88
CA VAL A 56 -15.04 24.78 24.16
C VAL A 56 -16.08 25.90 24.23
N ILE A 57 -16.24 26.53 25.40
CA ILE A 57 -17.14 27.69 25.54
C ILE A 57 -16.61 28.87 24.73
N GLY A 58 -15.31 29.15 24.74
CA GLY A 58 -14.70 30.18 23.90
C GLY A 58 -14.92 29.94 22.40
N ILE A 59 -14.91 28.69 21.93
CA ILE A 59 -15.28 28.32 20.55
C ILE A 59 -16.76 28.60 20.26
N THR A 60 -17.61 28.40 21.27
CA THR A 60 -19.07 28.51 21.14
C THR A 60 -19.53 29.97 21.15
N ALA A 61 -18.97 30.78 22.05
CA ALA A 61 -19.30 32.18 22.23
C ALA A 61 -18.87 33.08 21.07
N ASP A 62 -17.83 32.69 20.31
CA ASP A 62 -17.22 33.48 19.22
C ASP A 62 -16.72 34.89 19.61
N ARG A 63 -16.62 35.14 20.92
CA ARG A 63 -16.05 36.34 21.53
C ARG A 63 -15.17 35.95 22.72
N PRO A 64 -14.24 36.80 23.18
CA PRO A 64 -13.44 36.53 24.36
C PRO A 64 -14.32 36.28 25.58
N VAL A 65 -14.00 35.26 26.37
CA VAL A 65 -14.73 34.91 27.61
C VAL A 65 -13.73 34.83 28.75
N HIS A 66 -14.01 35.56 29.83
CA HIS A 66 -13.19 35.60 31.03
C HIS A 66 -13.64 34.52 32.01
N PHE A 67 -12.82 33.49 32.20
CA PHE A 67 -13.13 32.36 33.09
C PHE A 67 -12.41 32.46 34.42
N LEU A 68 -13.13 32.15 35.49
CA LEU A 68 -12.55 31.99 36.82
C LEU A 68 -11.78 30.65 36.93
N ALA A 69 -10.47 30.71 37.19
CA ALA A 69 -9.58 29.56 37.32
C ALA A 69 -8.81 29.57 38.66
N LYS A 70 -8.38 28.41 39.16
CA LYS A 70 -7.70 28.30 40.46
C LYS A 70 -6.47 29.22 40.55
N ALA A 71 -6.43 30.09 41.56
CA ALA A 71 -5.34 31.06 41.74
C ALA A 71 -3.91 30.46 41.75
N PRO A 72 -3.63 29.29 42.37
CA PRO A 72 -2.30 28.68 42.31
C PRO A 72 -1.79 28.39 40.89
N LEU A 73 -2.69 28.16 39.92
CA LEU A 73 -2.29 27.90 38.53
C LEU A 73 -1.61 29.12 37.88
N PHE A 74 -1.89 30.32 38.37
CA PHE A 74 -1.30 31.56 37.86
C PHE A 74 0.14 31.80 38.33
N GLN A 75 0.58 31.06 39.35
CA GLN A 75 1.94 31.12 39.90
C GLN A 75 2.92 30.21 39.14
N ILE A 76 2.40 29.22 38.39
CA ILE A 76 3.22 28.30 37.60
C ILE A 76 3.93 29.06 36.45
N PRO A 77 5.27 29.01 36.35
CA PRO A 77 6.01 29.68 35.28
C PRO A 77 5.52 29.26 33.89
N VAL A 78 5.48 30.20 32.94
CA VAL A 78 4.94 30.04 31.57
C VAL A 78 3.43 29.77 31.53
N PHE A 79 2.94 28.76 32.23
CA PHE A 79 1.53 28.37 32.27
C PHE A 79 0.63 29.50 32.80
N GLY A 80 1.03 30.17 33.89
CA GLY A 80 0.32 31.33 34.42
C GLY A 80 0.31 32.55 33.50
N ARG A 81 1.29 32.69 32.59
CA ARG A 81 1.27 33.72 31.54
C ARG A 81 0.28 33.38 30.43
N ILE A 82 0.19 32.10 30.06
CA ILE A 82 -0.79 31.60 29.09
C ILE A 82 -2.22 31.78 29.61
N LEU A 83 -2.51 31.45 30.87
CA LEU A 83 -3.84 31.64 31.46
C LEU A 83 -4.30 33.11 31.41
N ARG A 84 -3.41 34.05 31.76
CA ARG A 84 -3.68 35.50 31.66
C ARG A 84 -3.91 35.93 30.21
N ALA A 85 -3.11 35.44 29.27
CA ALA A 85 -3.29 35.73 27.85
C ALA A 85 -4.60 35.17 27.27
N LEU A 86 -5.09 34.06 27.81
CA LEU A 86 -6.39 33.49 27.49
C LEU A 86 -7.57 34.27 28.11
N GLY A 87 -7.29 35.25 28.99
CA GLY A 87 -8.30 36.05 29.67
C GLY A 87 -8.84 35.42 30.95
N MET A 88 -8.18 34.41 31.52
CA MET A 88 -8.64 33.78 32.76
C MET A 88 -8.36 34.67 33.98
N LEU A 89 -9.31 34.67 34.93
CA LEU A 89 -9.28 35.41 36.17
C LEU A 89 -8.93 34.46 37.34
N PRO A 90 -8.03 34.84 38.26
CA PRO A 90 -7.71 34.03 39.43
C PRO A 90 -8.88 34.01 40.41
N ALA A 91 -9.30 32.81 40.80
CA ALA A 91 -10.36 32.59 41.76
C ALA A 91 -9.81 31.93 43.04
N TYR A 92 -10.07 32.56 44.18
CA TYR A 92 -9.71 32.07 45.50
C TYR A 92 -10.91 31.39 46.15
N ARG A 93 -10.75 30.15 46.62
CA ARG A 93 -11.84 29.36 47.23
C ARG A 93 -11.47 29.00 48.66
N GLY A 94 -12.40 29.22 49.60
CA GLY A 94 -12.21 28.84 51.01
C GLY A 94 -12.06 27.32 51.23
N SER A 95 -12.44 26.49 50.26
CA SER A 95 -12.21 25.04 50.29
C SER A 95 -10.78 24.63 49.89
N ASP A 96 -10.05 25.49 49.18
CA ASP A 96 -8.66 25.25 48.79
C ASP A 96 -7.69 25.85 49.84
N ASP A 97 -8.07 26.94 50.52
CA ASP A 97 -7.35 27.54 51.66
C ASP A 97 -8.32 28.31 52.59
N PRO A 98 -8.51 27.89 53.85
CA PRO A 98 -9.40 28.56 54.82
C PRO A 98 -9.00 30.00 55.15
N SER A 99 -7.74 30.40 54.91
CA SER A 99 -7.25 31.77 55.18
C SER A 99 -7.65 32.79 54.10
N GLN A 100 -8.23 32.35 52.98
CA GLN A 100 -8.47 33.15 51.77
C GLN A 100 -9.97 33.48 51.53
N VAL A 101 -10.84 33.39 52.55
CA VAL A 101 -12.29 33.65 52.41
C VAL A 101 -12.59 35.06 51.86
N GLY A 102 -11.81 36.07 52.25
CA GLY A 102 -11.91 37.44 51.71
C GLY A 102 -11.50 37.56 50.23
N GLY A 103 -10.60 36.70 49.76
CA GLY A 103 -10.17 36.64 48.36
C GLY A 103 -11.27 36.15 47.41
N ASN A 104 -12.21 35.32 47.90
CA ASN A 104 -13.33 34.83 47.10
C ASN A 104 -14.29 35.96 46.73
N VAL A 105 -14.59 36.87 47.66
CA VAL A 105 -15.44 38.06 47.41
C VAL A 105 -14.78 38.98 46.38
N LYS A 106 -13.46 39.20 46.50
CA LYS A 106 -12.70 40.00 45.54
C LYS A 106 -12.71 39.38 44.13
N SER A 107 -12.57 38.06 44.03
CA SER A 107 -12.62 37.32 42.75
C SER A 107 -13.97 37.48 42.03
N LEU A 108 -15.08 37.43 42.80
CA LEU A 108 -16.43 37.60 42.26
C LEU A 108 -16.70 39.06 41.86
N GLY A 109 -16.18 40.02 42.63
CA GLY A 109 -16.28 41.45 42.30
C GLY A 109 -15.51 41.84 41.04
N GLU A 110 -14.33 41.25 40.80
CA GLU A 110 -13.60 41.43 39.55
C GLU A 110 -14.40 40.90 38.36
N ALA A 111 -15.02 39.72 38.49
CA ALA A 111 -15.90 39.18 37.47
C ALA A 111 -17.13 40.08 37.20
N ALA A 112 -17.71 40.68 38.24
CA ALA A 112 -18.83 41.62 38.10
C ALA A 112 -18.41 42.91 37.34
N ALA A 113 -17.23 43.45 37.63
CA ALA A 113 -16.70 44.63 36.94
C ALA A 113 -16.48 44.41 35.43
N TYR A 114 -16.06 43.20 35.02
CA TYR A 114 -15.98 42.85 33.59
C TYR A 114 -17.36 42.82 32.91
N LEU A 115 -18.39 42.34 33.61
CA LEU A 115 -19.77 42.39 33.10
C LEU A 115 -20.30 43.82 33.03
N GLU A 116 -19.98 44.68 33.99
CA GLU A 116 -20.33 46.12 33.94
C GLU A 116 -19.74 46.80 32.69
N GLN A 117 -18.51 46.43 32.30
CA GLN A 117 -17.84 46.91 31.09
C GLN A 117 -18.42 46.35 29.78
N GLY A 118 -19.49 45.54 29.84
CA GLY A 118 -20.10 44.92 28.66
C GLY A 118 -19.35 43.68 28.14
N GLU A 119 -18.37 43.17 28.88
CA GLU A 119 -17.61 41.99 28.50
C GLU A 119 -18.34 40.69 28.87
N THR A 120 -17.72 39.55 28.56
CA THR A 120 -18.32 38.23 28.73
C THR A 120 -17.55 37.42 29.76
N VAL A 121 -18.25 36.90 30.76
CA VAL A 121 -17.67 36.13 31.86
C VAL A 121 -18.23 34.71 31.82
N GLY A 122 -17.40 33.73 32.16
CA GLY A 122 -17.79 32.33 32.26
C GLY A 122 -17.54 31.77 33.67
N ILE A 123 -18.53 31.06 34.21
CA ILE A 123 -18.43 30.39 35.52
C ILE A 123 -18.97 28.96 35.47
N PHE A 124 -18.31 28.08 36.22
CA PHE A 124 -18.75 26.72 36.50
C PHE A 124 -19.34 26.67 37.92
N PRO A 125 -20.67 26.74 38.09
CA PRO A 125 -21.29 27.01 39.39
C PRO A 125 -21.27 25.80 40.33
N GLU A 126 -20.96 24.61 39.84
CA GLU A 126 -20.75 23.38 40.62
C GLU A 126 -19.50 23.47 41.50
N GLY A 127 -18.53 24.30 41.10
CA GLY A 127 -17.30 24.56 41.85
C GLY A 127 -16.30 23.41 41.87
N LYS A 128 -16.53 22.30 41.17
CA LYS A 128 -15.58 21.19 41.01
C LYS A 128 -15.77 20.54 39.64
N SER A 129 -14.75 19.86 39.13
CA SER A 129 -14.88 19.02 37.94
C SER A 129 -15.20 17.59 38.34
N HIS A 130 -16.24 16.99 37.75
CA HIS A 130 -16.59 15.59 37.98
C HIS A 130 -17.02 14.88 36.70
N ASP A 131 -17.14 13.55 36.81
CA ASP A 131 -17.42 12.66 35.68
C ASP A 131 -18.86 12.15 35.64
N ALA A 132 -19.61 12.28 36.74
CA ALA A 132 -20.99 11.80 36.86
C ALA A 132 -21.95 12.53 35.92
N LEU A 133 -22.98 11.82 35.45
CA LEU A 133 -24.09 12.41 34.68
C LEU A 133 -25.03 13.27 35.53
N LYS A 134 -24.89 13.25 36.85
CA LYS A 134 -25.62 14.13 37.75
C LYS A 134 -24.92 15.49 37.81
N VAL A 135 -25.66 16.56 37.50
CA VAL A 135 -25.22 17.94 37.75
C VAL A 135 -25.23 18.12 39.25
N ASP A 136 -24.09 18.52 39.81
CA ASP A 136 -23.94 18.73 41.24
C ASP A 136 -24.67 20.01 41.69
N LYS A 137 -24.85 20.17 43.01
CA LYS A 137 -25.57 21.34 43.54
C LYS A 137 -24.92 22.65 43.06
N VAL A 138 -25.66 23.41 42.24
CA VAL A 138 -25.27 24.74 41.77
C VAL A 138 -25.14 25.69 42.97
N ARG A 139 -23.94 26.27 43.14
CA ARG A 139 -23.66 27.23 44.21
C ARG A 139 -24.11 28.63 43.81
N SER A 140 -24.32 29.50 44.79
CA SER A 140 -24.79 30.88 44.59
C SER A 140 -23.80 31.82 43.87
N GLY A 141 -22.63 31.35 43.45
CA GLY A 141 -21.57 32.20 42.89
C GLY A 141 -22.00 32.92 41.61
N ALA A 142 -22.68 32.23 40.69
CA ALA A 142 -23.19 32.83 39.46
C ALA A 142 -24.24 33.92 39.73
N ALA A 143 -25.18 33.64 40.63
CA ALA A 143 -26.20 34.62 41.04
C ALA A 143 -25.56 35.84 41.72
N ARG A 144 -24.55 35.66 42.57
CA ARG A 144 -23.83 36.77 43.23
C ARG A 144 -23.11 37.68 42.22
N ILE A 145 -22.40 37.10 41.26
CA ILE A 145 -21.73 37.88 40.20
C ILE A 145 -22.76 38.70 39.42
N ALA A 146 -23.88 38.09 39.06
CA ALA A 146 -24.91 38.73 38.27
C ALA A 146 -25.61 39.88 39.02
N LEU A 147 -25.97 39.66 40.29
CA LEU A 147 -26.57 40.69 41.15
C LEU A 147 -25.60 41.85 41.41
N GLN A 148 -24.33 41.54 41.68
CA GLN A 148 -23.31 42.55 41.91
C GLN A 148 -23.06 43.40 40.64
N ALA A 149 -22.98 42.77 39.47
CA ALA A 149 -22.85 43.50 38.20
C ALA A 149 -24.06 44.41 37.94
N PHE A 150 -25.27 43.93 38.26
CA PHE A 150 -26.49 44.73 38.15
C PHE A 150 -26.48 45.96 39.08
N GLN A 151 -26.04 45.78 40.34
CA GLN A 151 -25.88 46.88 41.30
C GLN A 151 -24.81 47.89 40.86
N GLN A 152 -23.75 47.41 40.19
CA GLN A 152 -22.70 48.25 39.60
C GLN A 152 -23.14 48.99 38.33
N GLY A 153 -24.33 48.71 37.79
CA GLY A 153 -24.90 49.43 36.65
C GLY A 153 -24.87 48.66 35.32
N ALA A 154 -24.56 47.37 35.32
CA ALA A 154 -24.67 46.54 34.12
C ALA A 154 -26.13 46.48 33.63
N THR A 155 -26.40 46.97 32.42
CA THR A 155 -27.71 46.93 31.76
C THR A 155 -27.79 45.78 30.75
N ASP A 156 -28.97 45.17 30.60
CA ASP A 156 -29.23 44.01 29.70
C ASP A 156 -28.32 42.78 29.93
N LEU A 157 -27.89 42.54 31.17
CA LEU A 157 -27.12 41.34 31.53
C LEU A 157 -27.96 40.07 31.30
N LYS A 158 -27.42 39.15 30.51
CA LYS A 158 -28.02 37.84 30.24
C LYS A 158 -27.19 36.72 30.83
N ILE A 159 -27.82 35.87 31.62
CA ILE A 159 -27.22 34.61 32.07
C ILE A 159 -27.56 33.53 31.06
N VAL A 160 -26.57 32.89 30.45
CA VAL A 160 -26.78 31.88 29.40
C VAL A 160 -26.29 30.52 29.88
N PRO A 161 -27.19 29.56 30.14
CA PRO A 161 -26.83 28.18 30.44
C PRO A 161 -26.20 27.49 29.22
N LEU A 162 -25.07 26.82 29.41
CA LEU A 162 -24.37 26.03 28.39
C LEU A 162 -24.14 24.60 28.88
N GLY A 163 -24.68 23.63 28.15
CA GLY A 163 -24.45 22.22 28.41
C GLY A 163 -23.35 21.67 27.51
N ILE A 164 -22.22 21.30 28.10
CA ILE A 164 -21.10 20.65 27.41
C ILE A 164 -21.23 19.14 27.60
N ASN A 165 -21.63 18.45 26.53
CA ASN A 165 -21.90 17.02 26.55
C ASN A 165 -20.81 16.29 25.73
N TYR A 166 -19.99 15.50 26.42
CA TYR A 166 -18.93 14.69 25.81
C TYR A 166 -19.42 13.26 25.56
N GLU A 167 -19.13 12.70 24.38
CA GLU A 167 -19.37 11.27 24.12
C GLU A 167 -18.40 10.40 24.94
N ARG A 168 -17.09 10.65 24.78
CA ARG A 168 -16.00 10.11 25.60
C ARG A 168 -14.86 11.12 25.67
N LYS A 169 -14.77 11.88 26.75
CA LYS A 169 -13.80 12.99 26.88
C LYS A 169 -12.35 12.55 26.73
N GLU A 170 -12.00 11.37 27.23
CA GLU A 170 -10.65 10.79 27.17
C GLU A 170 -10.28 10.21 25.80
N LYS A 171 -11.24 10.04 24.88
CA LYS A 171 -10.97 9.42 23.57
C LYS A 171 -10.65 10.48 22.53
N PHE A 172 -9.47 10.34 21.90
CA PHE A 172 -9.10 11.13 20.74
C PHE A 172 -10.15 10.99 19.63
N ARG A 173 -10.52 12.11 19.02
CA ARG A 173 -11.56 12.29 18.01
C ARG A 173 -12.98 11.92 18.47
N SER A 174 -13.24 11.95 19.77
CA SER A 174 -14.60 11.89 20.32
C SER A 174 -15.42 13.10 19.89
N SER A 175 -16.74 12.96 19.93
CA SER A 175 -17.72 14.02 19.65
C SER A 175 -17.98 14.88 20.89
N ILE A 176 -18.26 16.17 20.67
CA ILE A 176 -18.76 17.12 21.68
C ILE A 176 -20.03 17.76 21.13
N TRP A 177 -21.07 17.78 21.96
CA TRP A 177 -22.29 18.52 21.71
C TRP A 177 -22.45 19.63 22.75
N VAL A 178 -22.47 20.88 22.29
CA VAL A 178 -22.76 22.04 23.13
C VAL A 178 -24.21 22.47 22.90
N ARG A 179 -25.02 22.47 23.95
CA ARG A 179 -26.42 22.93 23.90
C ARG A 179 -26.53 24.25 24.64
N VAL A 180 -27.03 25.27 23.94
CA VAL A 180 -27.29 26.60 24.51
C VAL A 180 -28.73 26.64 25.03
N GLY A 181 -28.88 27.02 26.30
CA GLY A 181 -30.16 27.19 26.97
C GLY A 181 -30.80 28.54 26.64
N ASP A 182 -32.01 28.75 27.14
CA ASP A 182 -32.67 30.05 27.01
C ASP A 182 -31.98 31.08 27.93
N PRO A 183 -31.64 32.29 27.41
CA PRO A 183 -31.03 33.33 28.22
C PRO A 183 -31.98 33.82 29.31
N ILE A 184 -31.48 33.91 30.54
CA ILE A 184 -32.18 34.53 31.66
C ILE A 184 -31.81 36.01 31.67
N SER A 185 -32.76 36.88 31.36
CA SER A 185 -32.55 38.34 31.36
C SER A 185 -32.62 38.88 32.79
N LEU A 186 -31.56 39.51 33.29
CA LEU A 186 -31.60 40.09 34.64
C LEU A 186 -32.57 41.28 34.76
N GLY A 187 -32.94 41.91 33.64
CA GLY A 187 -33.91 43.00 33.65
C GLY A 187 -35.25 42.58 34.24
N GLU A 188 -35.68 41.34 34.00
CA GLU A 188 -36.93 40.75 34.53
C GLU A 188 -36.88 40.46 36.04
N TRP A 189 -35.68 40.48 36.63
CA TRP A 189 -35.47 40.21 38.06
C TRP A 189 -35.39 41.51 38.88
N ARG A 190 -35.41 42.69 38.24
CA ARG A 190 -35.18 43.99 38.89
C ARG A 190 -36.07 44.24 40.10
N GLU A 191 -37.38 44.01 39.95
CA GLU A 191 -38.37 44.22 41.03
C GLU A 191 -38.10 43.29 42.21
N ARG A 192 -37.92 41.98 41.95
CA ARG A 192 -37.59 40.98 42.97
C ARG A 192 -36.29 41.27 43.71
N ILE A 193 -35.28 41.81 43.01
CA ILE A 193 -34.00 42.20 43.60
C ILE A 193 -34.16 43.39 44.55
N GLN A 194 -35.02 44.35 44.21
CA GLN A 194 -35.29 45.54 45.03
C GLN A 194 -36.12 45.20 46.28
N GLU A 195 -37.02 44.23 46.20
CA GLU A 195 -37.84 43.77 47.34
C GLU A 195 -37.04 42.97 48.38
N ASP A 196 -36.38 41.88 47.96
CA ASP A 196 -35.55 41.03 48.84
C ASP A 196 -34.41 40.41 48.04
N GLU A 197 -33.24 41.03 48.12
CA GLU A 197 -32.01 40.61 47.45
C GLU A 197 -31.63 39.16 47.78
N ARG A 198 -31.81 38.72 49.04
CA ARG A 198 -31.43 37.36 49.47
C ARG A 198 -32.40 36.33 48.90
N ALA A 199 -33.70 36.62 48.87
CA ALA A 199 -34.69 35.76 48.23
C ALA A 199 -34.48 35.70 46.71
N ALA A 200 -34.25 36.84 46.07
CA ALA A 200 -33.94 36.94 44.64
C ALA A 200 -32.69 36.12 44.28
N MET A 201 -31.61 36.20 45.07
CA MET A 201 -30.40 35.40 44.86
C MET A 201 -30.69 33.90 44.92
N ARG A 202 -31.48 33.43 45.90
CA ARG A 202 -31.84 32.01 46.03
C ARG A 202 -32.68 31.54 44.85
N ALA A 203 -33.68 32.33 44.46
CA ALA A 203 -34.54 32.04 43.33
C ALA A 203 -33.77 32.03 42.00
N LEU A 204 -32.87 33.01 41.79
CA LEU A 204 -32.00 33.06 40.61
C LEU A 204 -31.03 31.87 40.57
N THR A 205 -30.50 31.46 41.72
CA THR A 205 -29.65 30.26 41.80
C THR A 205 -30.43 29.01 41.39
N ALA A 206 -31.70 28.88 41.80
CA ALA A 206 -32.56 27.77 41.41
C ALA A 206 -32.95 27.82 39.91
N GLU A 207 -33.12 29.02 39.35
CA GLU A 207 -33.36 29.21 37.92
C GLU A 207 -32.15 28.76 37.09
N VAL A 208 -30.95 29.18 37.51
CA VAL A 208 -29.68 28.77 36.89
C VAL A 208 -29.47 27.27 36.98
N ASP A 209 -29.79 26.65 38.13
CA ASP A 209 -29.76 25.19 38.31
C ASP A 209 -30.67 24.46 37.32
N ARG A 210 -31.93 24.93 37.18
CA ARG A 210 -32.90 24.37 36.24
C ARG A 210 -32.45 24.52 34.79
N GLY A 211 -32.00 25.72 34.41
CA GLY A 211 -31.50 26.01 33.08
C GLY A 211 -30.28 25.16 32.71
N LEU A 212 -29.37 24.90 33.66
CA LEU A 212 -28.21 24.05 33.44
C LEU A 212 -28.59 22.57 33.25
N LYS A 213 -29.49 22.04 34.09
CA LYS A 213 -29.99 20.66 33.97
C LYS A 213 -30.70 20.40 32.64
N GLN A 214 -31.39 21.40 32.09
CA GLN A 214 -32.06 21.28 30.79
C GLN A 214 -31.11 21.15 29.60
N VAL A 215 -29.88 21.66 29.70
CA VAL A 215 -28.90 21.65 28.60
C VAL A 215 -27.86 20.53 28.70
N VAL A 216 -27.70 19.95 29.89
CA VAL A 216 -26.80 18.82 30.17
C VAL A 216 -27.57 17.49 30.08
N ILE A 217 -26.86 16.40 29.79
CA ILE A 217 -27.35 15.03 30.01
C ILE A 217 -27.39 14.80 31.52
N HIS A 218 -28.55 15.02 32.14
CA HIS A 218 -28.72 15.02 33.59
C HIS A 218 -29.53 13.81 34.08
N LEU A 219 -29.06 13.16 35.15
CA LEU A 219 -29.85 12.23 35.96
C LEU A 219 -30.06 12.78 37.37
N ASN A 220 -31.31 12.77 37.85
CA ASN A 220 -31.66 13.17 39.22
C ASN A 220 -30.97 12.26 40.26
N GLU A 221 -30.85 10.97 39.93
CA GLU A 221 -30.27 9.92 40.76
C GLU A 221 -29.13 9.20 40.03
N GLU A 222 -27.92 9.24 40.59
CA GLU A 222 -26.70 8.69 39.98
C GLU A 222 -26.73 7.16 39.79
N ARG A 223 -27.49 6.43 40.63
CA ARG A 223 -27.64 4.96 40.53
C ARG A 223 -28.20 4.47 39.18
N TRP A 224 -28.80 5.35 38.39
CA TRP A 224 -29.36 5.05 37.08
C TRP A 224 -28.35 5.14 35.93
N GLU A 225 -27.17 5.73 36.17
CA GLU A 225 -26.12 5.89 35.15
C GLU A 225 -25.73 4.57 34.45
N PRO A 226 -25.56 3.43 35.14
CA PRO A 226 -25.22 2.16 34.50
C PRO A 226 -26.28 1.64 33.52
N PHE A 227 -27.53 2.09 33.60
CA PHE A 227 -28.63 1.65 32.72
C PHE A 227 -28.71 2.44 31.43
N ILE A 228 -28.09 3.62 31.35
CA ILE A 228 -28.12 4.47 30.16
C ILE A 228 -27.60 3.71 28.93
N GLY A 229 -26.48 3.00 29.06
CA GLY A 229 -25.89 2.24 27.95
C GLY A 229 -26.80 1.11 27.44
N ASP A 230 -27.55 0.46 28.33
CA ASP A 230 -28.51 -0.59 27.97
C ASP A 230 -29.74 -0.01 27.29
N LEU A 231 -30.27 1.08 27.82
CA LEU A 231 -31.40 1.79 27.24
C LEU A 231 -31.05 2.32 25.84
N GLU A 232 -29.80 2.80 25.63
CA GLU A 232 -29.29 3.16 24.30
C GLU A 232 -29.24 1.98 23.33
N ALA A 233 -28.95 0.77 23.83
CA ALA A 233 -28.92 -0.44 23.04
C ALA A 233 -30.32 -0.92 22.62
N LEU A 234 -31.28 -0.86 23.56
CA LEU A 234 -32.64 -1.35 23.40
C LEU A 234 -33.54 -0.37 22.64
N ILE A 235 -33.42 0.93 22.92
CA ILE A 235 -34.29 1.97 22.35
C ILE A 235 -33.68 2.46 21.02
N PRO A 236 -34.39 2.34 19.88
CA PRO A 236 -33.88 2.88 18.62
C PRO A 236 -33.89 4.42 18.61
N ALA A 237 -32.85 5.03 18.04
CA ALA A 237 -32.81 6.47 17.79
C ALA A 237 -33.95 6.90 16.85
N ALA A 238 -34.94 7.61 17.36
CA ALA A 238 -36.09 8.07 16.58
C ALA A 238 -35.74 9.31 15.75
N GLY A 239 -36.09 9.30 14.45
CA GLY A 239 -36.12 10.47 13.57
C GLY A 239 -34.75 11.05 13.16
N GLU A 240 -33.63 10.46 13.57
CA GLU A 240 -32.29 11.02 13.32
C GLU A 240 -31.46 10.19 12.34
N ASN A 241 -30.64 10.90 11.57
CA ASN A 241 -29.66 10.29 10.68
C ASN A 241 -28.59 9.57 11.51
N LYS A 242 -28.59 8.22 11.49
CA LYS A 242 -27.63 7.34 12.21
C LYS A 242 -26.14 7.67 11.94
N ARG A 243 -25.86 8.52 10.95
CA ARG A 243 -24.51 8.96 10.58
C ARG A 243 -24.04 10.23 11.30
N SER A 244 -24.91 10.94 12.04
CA SER A 244 -24.47 12.10 12.84
C SER A 244 -23.71 11.62 14.08
N PRO A 245 -22.47 12.10 14.32
CA PRO A 245 -21.71 11.77 15.53
C PRO A 245 -22.42 12.15 16.84
N ILE A 246 -23.40 13.05 16.77
CA ILE A 246 -24.08 13.66 17.92
C ILE A 246 -25.49 13.12 18.14
N ALA A 247 -26.02 12.34 17.20
CA ALA A 247 -27.28 11.63 17.39
C ALA A 247 -27.26 10.78 18.67
N ALA A 248 -26.14 10.11 18.96
CA ALA A 248 -25.95 9.34 20.19
C ALA A 248 -26.09 10.21 21.45
N LEU A 249 -25.47 11.39 21.48
CA LEU A 249 -25.55 12.30 22.64
C LEU A 249 -26.96 12.87 22.86
N ARG A 250 -27.66 13.22 21.78
CA ARG A 250 -29.06 13.68 21.85
C ARG A 250 -30.00 12.57 22.28
N GLN A 251 -29.76 11.34 21.83
CA GLN A 251 -30.50 10.18 22.28
C GLN A 251 -30.24 9.93 23.76
N ARG A 252 -28.99 9.99 24.21
CA ARG A 252 -28.62 9.86 25.61
C ARG A 252 -29.34 10.87 26.50
N LYS A 253 -29.38 12.13 26.07
CA LYS A 253 -30.15 13.16 26.77
C LYS A 253 -31.63 12.80 26.87
N ARG A 254 -32.26 12.41 25.76
CA ARG A 254 -33.67 11.99 25.75
C ARG A 254 -33.94 10.83 26.69
N ILE A 255 -33.05 9.84 26.74
CA ILE A 255 -33.16 8.70 27.65
C ILE A 255 -33.03 9.18 29.11
N ALA A 256 -32.06 10.05 29.42
CA ALA A 256 -31.89 10.58 30.77
C ALA A 256 -33.11 11.41 31.22
N ASP A 257 -33.63 12.27 30.35
CA ASP A 257 -34.83 13.08 30.60
C ASP A 257 -36.07 12.17 30.81
N ALA A 258 -36.21 11.09 30.01
CA ALA A 258 -37.28 10.12 30.18
C ALA A 258 -37.18 9.32 31.48
N VAL A 259 -35.97 8.92 31.89
CA VAL A 259 -35.74 8.25 33.18
C VAL A 259 -36.16 9.16 34.33
N ASN A 260 -35.76 10.44 34.31
CA ASN A 260 -36.17 11.40 35.34
C ASN A 260 -37.70 11.55 35.39
N TYR A 261 -38.35 11.67 34.23
CA TYR A 261 -39.81 11.78 34.11
C TYR A 261 -40.54 10.57 34.72
N PHE A 262 -40.15 9.35 34.35
CA PHE A 262 -40.80 8.14 34.88
C PHE A 262 -40.51 7.90 36.36
N LEU A 263 -39.35 8.33 36.87
CA LEU A 263 -39.05 8.28 38.30
C LEU A 263 -39.94 9.22 39.12
N GLU A 264 -40.37 10.35 38.55
CA GLU A 264 -41.26 11.30 39.20
C GLU A 264 -42.73 10.84 39.16
N ILE A 265 -43.16 10.22 38.06
CA ILE A 265 -44.56 9.80 37.88
C ILE A 265 -44.86 8.41 38.43
N ASP A 266 -44.01 7.42 38.15
CA ASP A 266 -44.22 6.02 38.54
C ASP A 266 -42.89 5.31 38.79
N ARG A 267 -42.31 5.58 39.97
CA ARG A 267 -41.04 5.00 40.39
C ARG A 267 -41.07 3.46 40.41
N SER A 268 -42.19 2.86 40.83
CA SER A 268 -42.30 1.39 40.95
C SER A 268 -42.14 0.72 39.58
N ARG A 269 -42.83 1.25 38.56
CA ARG A 269 -42.72 0.77 37.18
C ARG A 269 -41.30 0.95 36.62
N ALA A 270 -40.66 2.08 36.90
CA ALA A 270 -39.28 2.31 36.48
C ALA A 270 -38.31 1.30 37.12
N GLU A 271 -38.38 1.09 38.45
CA GLU A 271 -37.51 0.17 39.18
C GLU A 271 -37.73 -1.30 38.77
N SER A 272 -38.97 -1.70 38.50
CA SER A 272 -39.31 -3.02 37.95
C SER A 272 -38.61 -3.29 36.61
N ILE A 273 -38.72 -2.35 35.66
CA ILE A 273 -38.09 -2.47 34.33
C ILE A 273 -36.57 -2.48 34.45
N ALA A 274 -35.99 -1.68 35.35
CA ALA A 274 -34.55 -1.69 35.59
C ALA A 274 -34.06 -3.06 36.10
N GLY A 275 -34.83 -3.69 37.00
CA GLY A 275 -34.55 -5.06 37.47
C GLY A 275 -34.54 -6.08 36.33
N GLU A 276 -35.50 -5.98 35.42
CA GLU A 276 -35.58 -6.84 34.23
C GLU A 276 -34.41 -6.61 33.26
N ILE A 277 -34.07 -5.35 32.98
CA ILE A 277 -32.92 -4.97 32.15
C ILE A 277 -31.62 -5.49 32.75
N LYS A 278 -31.42 -5.33 34.06
CA LYS A 278 -30.25 -5.85 34.78
C LYS A 278 -30.16 -7.36 34.64
N THR A 279 -31.25 -8.07 34.91
CA THR A 279 -31.30 -9.54 34.81
C THR A 279 -30.94 -10.00 33.40
N HIS A 280 -31.49 -9.35 32.37
CA HIS A 280 -31.18 -9.64 30.97
C HIS A 280 -29.71 -9.36 30.64
N ARG A 281 -29.15 -8.24 31.11
CA ARG A 281 -27.73 -7.90 30.94
C ARG A 281 -26.82 -8.97 31.56
N ASP A 282 -27.15 -9.43 32.77
CA ASP A 282 -26.36 -10.45 33.47
C ASP A 282 -26.40 -11.79 32.72
N GLN A 283 -27.56 -12.17 32.17
CA GLN A 283 -27.70 -13.35 31.30
C GLN A 283 -26.89 -13.22 30.00
N LEU A 284 -26.91 -12.06 29.35
CA LEU A 284 -26.12 -11.79 28.15
C LEU A 284 -24.61 -11.87 28.44
N ASN A 285 -24.16 -11.24 29.52
CA ASN A 285 -22.76 -11.25 29.93
C ASN A 285 -22.27 -12.68 30.24
N ALA A 286 -23.11 -13.52 30.88
CA ALA A 286 -22.81 -14.92 31.12
C ALA A 286 -22.64 -15.72 29.80
N ALA A 287 -23.41 -15.37 28.78
CA ALA A 287 -23.27 -15.91 27.42
C ALA A 287 -22.13 -15.26 26.59
N GLY A 288 -21.44 -14.25 27.14
CA GLY A 288 -20.39 -13.49 26.44
C GLY A 288 -20.93 -12.52 25.39
N LEU A 289 -22.20 -12.16 25.46
CA LEU A 289 -22.87 -11.19 24.59
C LEU A 289 -23.03 -9.84 25.29
N ASP A 290 -23.10 -8.79 24.48
CA ASP A 290 -23.48 -7.44 24.91
C ASP A 290 -24.91 -7.13 24.44
N MET A 291 -25.61 -6.24 25.16
CA MET A 291 -26.91 -5.67 24.79
C MET A 291 -26.91 -5.11 23.36
N GLN A 292 -25.76 -4.65 22.85
CA GLN A 292 -25.62 -4.10 21.51
C GLN A 292 -25.29 -5.13 20.42
N SER A 293 -25.16 -6.43 20.74
CA SER A 293 -24.73 -7.45 19.78
C SER A 293 -25.57 -7.44 18.48
N ASP A 294 -24.89 -7.62 17.36
CA ASP A 294 -25.51 -7.68 16.04
C ASP A 294 -26.35 -8.95 15.84
N LEU A 295 -26.18 -9.98 16.66
CA LEU A 295 -26.98 -11.22 16.65
C LEU A 295 -28.47 -10.97 16.84
N PHE A 296 -28.85 -9.98 17.66
CA PHE A 296 -30.25 -9.65 17.89
C PHE A 296 -30.89 -8.92 16.71
N ARG A 297 -30.06 -8.27 15.87
CA ARG A 297 -30.50 -7.40 14.77
C ARG A 297 -30.44 -8.05 13.39
N LEU A 298 -29.48 -8.95 13.16
CA LEU A 298 -29.20 -9.51 11.83
C LEU A 298 -29.58 -10.99 11.74
N ARG A 299 -29.85 -11.45 10.50
CA ARG A 299 -29.94 -12.88 10.19
C ARG A 299 -28.53 -13.48 10.10
N TYR A 300 -28.37 -14.76 10.43
CA TYR A 300 -27.07 -15.45 10.46
C TYR A 300 -26.24 -15.27 9.18
N ALA A 301 -26.82 -15.46 7.99
CA ALA A 301 -26.08 -15.29 6.73
C ALA A 301 -25.52 -13.86 6.56
N LYS A 302 -26.28 -12.85 6.98
CA LYS A 302 -25.86 -11.45 6.90
C LYS A 302 -24.82 -11.09 7.97
N LEU A 303 -24.92 -11.70 9.15
CA LEU A 303 -23.92 -11.59 10.21
C LEU A 303 -22.58 -12.19 9.76
N PHE A 304 -22.59 -13.40 9.19
CA PHE A 304 -21.41 -14.06 8.64
C PHE A 304 -20.73 -13.21 7.56
N LEU A 305 -21.48 -12.74 6.55
CA LEU A 305 -20.94 -11.87 5.50
C LEU A 305 -20.30 -10.60 6.07
N ARG A 306 -20.95 -9.97 7.06
CA ARG A 306 -20.43 -8.76 7.70
C ARG A 306 -19.16 -9.04 8.50
N GLN A 307 -19.12 -10.10 9.29
CA GLN A 307 -17.94 -10.49 10.05
C GLN A 307 -16.77 -10.81 9.11
N THR A 308 -16.99 -11.61 8.07
CA THR A 308 -15.95 -11.92 7.07
C THR A 308 -15.39 -10.66 6.42
N TRP A 309 -16.27 -9.70 6.09
CA TRP A 309 -15.85 -8.40 5.57
C TRP A 309 -15.07 -7.57 6.60
N ASP A 310 -15.50 -7.52 7.86
CA ASP A 310 -14.79 -6.82 8.92
C ASP A 310 -13.41 -7.45 9.19
N PHE A 311 -13.27 -8.78 9.16
CA PHE A 311 -11.98 -9.48 9.26
C PHE A 311 -11.08 -9.23 8.06
N PHE A 312 -11.63 -9.21 6.85
CA PHE A 312 -10.88 -8.83 5.65
C PHE A 312 -10.33 -7.39 5.75
N LEU A 313 -11.14 -6.45 6.23
CA LEU A 313 -10.69 -5.08 6.47
C LEU A 313 -9.65 -4.98 7.58
N LEU A 314 -9.75 -5.81 8.64
CA LEU A 314 -8.70 -5.90 9.65
C LEU A 314 -7.40 -6.43 9.04
N PHE A 315 -7.46 -7.50 8.26
CA PHE A 315 -6.28 -8.09 7.60
C PHE A 315 -5.53 -7.06 6.73
N ILE A 316 -6.25 -6.31 5.90
CA ILE A 316 -5.66 -5.23 5.09
C ILE A 316 -5.08 -4.11 5.99
N GLY A 317 -5.78 -3.77 7.07
CA GLY A 317 -5.35 -2.72 8.00
C GLY A 317 -4.18 -3.11 8.91
N PHE A 318 -3.84 -4.40 9.01
CA PHE A 318 -2.85 -4.89 9.96
C PHE A 318 -1.47 -4.29 9.73
N VAL A 319 -0.98 -4.27 8.48
CA VAL A 319 0.38 -3.78 8.17
C VAL A 319 0.54 -2.29 8.51
N PRO A 320 -0.36 -1.36 8.07
CA PRO A 320 -0.30 0.03 8.49
C PRO A 320 -0.41 0.22 10.01
N ALA A 321 -1.25 -0.56 10.69
CA ALA A 321 -1.39 -0.48 12.14
C ALA A 321 -0.13 -0.95 12.88
N LEU A 322 0.50 -2.02 12.41
CA LEU A 322 1.75 -2.55 12.97
C LEU A 322 2.89 -1.54 12.79
N LEU A 323 3.07 -1.00 11.58
CA LEU A 323 4.06 0.04 11.31
C LEU A 323 3.82 1.28 12.18
N GLY A 324 2.57 1.73 12.26
CA GLY A 324 2.18 2.84 13.12
C GLY A 324 2.49 2.60 14.60
N THR A 325 2.32 1.36 15.07
CA THR A 325 2.62 0.96 16.45
C THR A 325 4.12 0.99 16.70
N ILE A 326 4.92 0.38 15.82
CA ILE A 326 6.38 0.31 15.96
C ILE A 326 6.98 1.72 15.96
N CYS A 327 6.62 2.56 14.98
CA CYS A 327 7.19 3.90 14.83
C CYS A 327 6.84 4.85 15.99
N ASN A 328 5.71 4.59 16.68
CA ASN A 328 5.19 5.44 17.75
C ASN A 328 5.24 4.77 19.13
N PHE A 329 5.90 3.61 19.26
CA PHE A 329 5.94 2.86 20.51
C PHE A 329 6.67 3.63 21.62
N ILE A 330 7.82 4.22 21.30
CA ILE A 330 8.65 4.98 22.24
C ILE A 330 7.90 6.19 22.81
N PRO A 331 7.36 7.13 22.00
CA PRO A 331 6.62 8.25 22.56
C PRO A 331 5.35 7.80 23.29
N PHE A 332 4.68 6.72 22.84
CA PHE A 332 3.53 6.14 23.53
C PHE A 332 3.88 5.63 24.93
N ALA A 333 4.96 4.86 25.05
CA ALA A 333 5.43 4.31 26.32
C ALA A 333 5.89 5.42 27.27
N LEU A 334 6.61 6.43 26.76
CA LEU A 334 7.09 7.55 27.56
C LEU A 334 5.93 8.37 28.15
N VAL A 335 4.91 8.68 27.35
CA VAL A 335 3.69 9.37 27.84
C VAL A 335 3.00 8.55 28.93
N ARG A 336 2.93 7.22 28.79
CA ARG A 336 2.35 6.36 29.82
C ARG A 336 3.18 6.33 31.11
N LEU A 337 4.49 6.19 31.00
CA LEU A 337 5.39 6.12 32.15
C LEU A 337 5.36 7.44 32.94
N LEU A 338 5.44 8.59 32.26
CA LEU A 338 5.33 9.89 32.90
C LEU A 338 3.95 10.14 33.51
N GLY A 339 2.90 9.59 32.90
CA GLY A 339 1.54 9.63 33.44
C GLY A 339 1.39 8.87 34.77
N LEU A 340 2.25 7.91 35.10
CA LEU A 340 2.23 7.19 36.39
C LEU A 340 2.80 8.03 37.54
N ILE A 341 3.61 9.05 37.23
CA ILE A 341 4.24 9.94 38.22
C ILE A 341 3.27 11.05 38.65
N LEU A 342 2.25 11.34 37.83
CA LEU A 342 1.21 12.31 38.15
C LEU A 342 0.21 11.73 39.18
N PRO A 343 -0.27 12.53 40.14
CA PRO A 343 -1.18 12.07 41.19
C PRO A 343 -2.50 11.48 40.63
N LYS A 344 -3.04 10.46 41.32
CA LYS A 344 -4.16 9.60 40.89
C LYS A 344 -5.31 10.37 40.20
N GLN A 345 -5.56 9.95 38.96
CA GLN A 345 -6.40 10.61 37.94
C GLN A 345 -7.90 10.52 38.23
N ASN A 346 -8.58 11.66 38.17
CA ASN A 346 -10.02 11.72 37.87
C ASN A 346 -10.16 11.79 36.33
N ARG A 347 -11.21 11.23 35.68
CA ARG A 347 -11.25 11.23 34.19
C ARG A 347 -11.33 12.65 33.61
N SER A 348 -11.64 13.64 34.43
CA SER A 348 -11.70 15.06 34.08
C SER A 348 -10.35 15.71 33.73
N THR A 349 -9.19 15.12 34.04
CA THR A 349 -7.86 15.67 33.69
C THR A 349 -7.10 14.90 32.62
N VAL A 350 -7.53 13.67 32.29
CA VAL A 350 -6.83 12.76 31.38
C VAL A 350 -6.61 13.36 29.98
N SER A 351 -7.59 14.10 29.46
CA SER A 351 -7.48 14.76 28.15
C SER A 351 -6.38 15.82 28.13
N LEU A 352 -6.27 16.58 29.23
CA LEU A 352 -5.27 17.63 29.39
C LEU A 352 -3.86 17.04 29.53
N GLU A 353 -3.70 15.96 30.29
CA GLU A 353 -2.41 15.27 30.44
C GLU A 353 -1.94 14.66 29.12
N ARG A 354 -2.85 13.99 28.39
CA ARG A 354 -2.54 13.41 27.07
C ARG A 354 -2.16 14.47 26.05
N LEU A 355 -2.79 15.64 26.08
CA LEU A 355 -2.45 16.76 25.21
C LEU A 355 -1.16 17.46 25.66
N GLY A 356 -1.02 17.73 26.96
CA GLY A 356 0.09 18.48 27.54
C GLY A 356 1.42 17.73 27.49
N LEU A 357 1.41 16.41 27.77
CA LEU A 357 2.60 15.56 27.67
C LEU A 357 2.76 14.97 26.27
N GLY A 358 1.66 14.53 25.66
CA GLY A 358 1.71 13.80 24.39
C GLY A 358 2.16 14.66 23.23
N LEU A 359 1.62 15.89 23.07
CA LEU A 359 1.95 16.71 21.90
C LEU A 359 3.45 17.06 21.84
N PRO A 360 4.09 17.52 22.94
CA PRO A 360 5.53 17.80 22.93
C PRO A 360 6.38 16.55 22.75
N ILE A 361 6.05 15.43 23.41
CA ILE A 361 6.82 14.19 23.31
C ILE A 361 6.76 13.60 21.90
N TYR A 362 5.56 13.51 21.33
CA TYR A 362 5.40 13.03 19.96
C TYR A 362 6.04 14.00 18.95
N GLY A 363 5.90 15.31 19.16
CA GLY A 363 6.54 16.32 18.32
C GLY A 363 8.06 16.19 18.32
N ALA A 364 8.68 16.14 19.49
CA ALA A 364 10.13 15.96 19.64
C ALA A 364 10.60 14.64 19.02
N TRP A 365 9.86 13.55 19.23
CA TRP A 365 10.16 12.26 18.63
C TRP A 365 10.14 12.30 17.10
N HIS A 366 9.13 12.92 16.49
CA HIS A 366 9.05 13.01 15.03
C HIS A 366 10.08 13.96 14.44
N VAL A 367 10.41 15.05 15.14
CA VAL A 367 11.51 15.94 14.75
C VAL A 367 12.84 15.19 14.79
N TYR A 368 13.10 14.45 15.87
CA TYR A 368 14.28 13.59 15.98
C TYR A 368 14.34 12.57 14.84
N LEU A 369 13.26 11.80 14.61
CA LEU A 369 13.19 10.85 13.51
C LEU A 369 13.37 11.53 12.14
N TRP A 370 12.83 12.72 11.95
CA TRP A 370 13.02 13.49 10.72
C TRP A 370 14.49 13.80 10.48
N PHE A 371 15.20 14.31 11.49
CA PHE A 371 16.65 14.58 11.37
C PHE A 371 17.43 13.29 11.10
N ARG A 372 17.13 12.20 11.83
CA ARG A 372 17.76 10.91 11.59
C ARG A 372 17.48 10.37 10.20
N LEU A 373 16.28 10.57 9.66
CA LEU A 373 15.97 10.17 8.28
C LEU A 373 16.63 11.12 7.27
N ALA A 374 16.69 12.42 7.53
CA ALA A 374 17.34 13.41 6.67
C ALA A 374 18.87 13.23 6.63
N ASP A 375 19.48 12.57 7.62
CA ASP A 375 20.89 12.18 7.57
C ASP A 375 21.16 11.22 6.39
N TYR A 376 20.21 10.35 6.04
CA TYR A 376 20.36 9.27 5.06
C TYR A 376 19.53 9.45 3.77
N PHE A 377 18.40 10.14 3.84
CA PHE A 377 17.44 10.31 2.74
C PHE A 377 17.31 11.77 2.33
N LEU A 378 16.81 12.01 1.11
CA LEU A 378 16.46 13.36 0.66
C LEU A 378 15.44 13.99 1.63
N PRO A 379 15.50 15.31 1.90
CA PRO A 379 14.62 15.97 2.87
C PRO A 379 13.13 15.74 2.62
N TRP A 380 12.69 15.67 1.35
CA TRP A 380 11.30 15.40 1.01
C TRP A 380 10.87 13.97 1.33
N VAL A 381 11.77 12.98 1.21
CA VAL A 381 11.54 11.58 1.58
C VAL A 381 11.43 11.45 3.09
N ALA A 382 12.35 12.06 3.84
CA ALA A 382 12.28 12.12 5.30
C ALA A 382 10.97 12.76 5.78
N THR A 383 10.53 13.83 5.12
CA THR A 383 9.24 14.49 5.40
C THR A 383 8.04 13.61 5.08
N ALA A 384 8.04 12.93 3.93
CA ALA A 384 6.96 12.00 3.56
C ALA A 384 6.89 10.80 4.51
N ALA A 385 8.04 10.22 4.88
CA ALA A 385 8.13 9.08 5.78
C ALA A 385 7.63 9.43 7.19
N THR A 386 8.12 10.53 7.77
CA THR A 386 7.66 11.01 9.09
C THR A 386 6.17 11.39 9.08
N GLY A 387 5.67 11.99 8.01
CA GLY A 387 4.24 12.23 7.81
C GLY A 387 3.42 10.93 7.79
N LEU A 388 3.88 9.90 7.08
CA LEU A 388 3.24 8.59 7.03
C LEU A 388 3.29 7.86 8.38
N MET A 389 4.37 8.01 9.15
CA MET A 389 4.49 7.49 10.53
C MET A 389 3.46 8.12 11.47
N LEU A 390 3.20 9.42 11.34
CA LEU A 390 2.16 10.10 12.11
C LEU A 390 0.76 9.59 11.76
N LEU A 391 0.46 9.45 10.46
CA LEU A 391 -0.83 8.96 9.96
C LEU A 391 -1.08 7.50 10.35
N SER A 392 -0.07 6.64 10.23
CA SER A 392 -0.15 5.23 10.63
C SER A 392 -0.30 5.07 12.14
N GLY A 393 0.35 5.91 12.96
CA GLY A 393 0.11 5.95 14.40
C GLY A 393 -1.34 6.29 14.77
N ALA A 394 -1.92 7.30 14.12
CA ALA A 394 -3.33 7.66 14.29
C ALA A 394 -4.29 6.54 13.83
N PHE A 395 -3.91 5.80 12.78
CA PHE A 395 -4.63 4.61 12.33
C PHE A 395 -4.57 3.48 13.37
N ALA A 396 -3.38 3.18 13.91
CA ALA A 396 -3.13 2.14 14.90
C ALA A 396 -3.99 2.33 16.18
N LEU A 397 -4.12 3.57 16.65
CA LEU A 397 -4.96 3.91 17.81
C LEU A 397 -6.44 3.54 17.65
N ASN A 398 -6.94 3.52 16.40
CA ASN A 398 -8.32 3.12 16.09
C ASN A 398 -8.44 1.64 15.73
N TYR A 399 -7.37 1.08 15.14
CA TYR A 399 -7.33 -0.29 14.66
C TYR A 399 -7.35 -1.30 15.81
N TRP A 400 -6.44 -1.21 16.78
CA TRP A 400 -6.29 -2.23 17.82
C TRP A 400 -7.51 -2.43 18.72
N PRO A 401 -8.20 -1.37 19.20
CA PRO A 401 -9.44 -1.54 19.94
C PRO A 401 -10.51 -2.25 19.10
N ARG A 402 -10.68 -1.84 17.83
CA ARG A 402 -11.64 -2.47 16.91
C ARG A 402 -11.31 -3.94 16.67
N ALA A 403 -10.04 -4.27 16.45
CA ALA A 403 -9.59 -5.65 16.25
C ALA A 403 -9.89 -6.53 17.47
N ARG A 404 -9.56 -6.03 18.67
CA ARG A 404 -9.83 -6.72 19.94
C ARG A 404 -11.33 -6.93 20.15
N ASP A 405 -12.14 -5.90 19.93
CA ASP A 405 -13.57 -5.95 20.18
C ASP A 405 -14.26 -6.91 19.18
N LEU A 406 -13.88 -6.86 17.89
CA LEU A 406 -14.35 -7.81 16.87
C LEU A 406 -13.93 -9.26 17.17
N PHE A 407 -12.69 -9.48 17.62
CA PHE A 407 -12.22 -10.81 17.96
C PHE A 407 -12.99 -11.40 19.15
N LYS A 408 -13.26 -10.59 20.18
CA LYS A 408 -14.09 -10.99 21.34
C LYS A 408 -15.50 -11.36 20.92
N LEU A 409 -16.15 -10.51 20.09
CA LEU A 409 -17.47 -10.76 19.55
C LEU A 409 -17.49 -12.05 18.74
N TRP A 410 -16.57 -12.22 17.79
CA TRP A 410 -16.50 -13.43 16.99
C TRP A 410 -16.36 -14.70 17.85
N LEU A 411 -15.51 -14.68 18.88
CA LEU A 411 -15.30 -15.80 19.79
C LEU A 411 -16.58 -16.15 20.58
N SER A 412 -17.32 -15.15 21.08
CA SER A 412 -18.56 -15.41 21.82
C SER A 412 -19.69 -15.84 20.89
N GLU A 413 -19.88 -15.15 19.76
CA GLU A 413 -20.94 -15.47 18.78
C GLU A 413 -20.74 -16.88 18.18
N SER A 414 -19.48 -17.31 17.96
CA SER A 414 -19.17 -18.65 17.46
C SER A 414 -19.54 -19.76 18.45
N LYS A 415 -19.37 -19.54 19.76
CA LYS A 415 -19.76 -20.51 20.81
C LYS A 415 -21.27 -20.70 20.88
N LEU A 416 -22.03 -19.62 20.66
CA LEU A 416 -23.49 -19.62 20.72
C LEU A 416 -24.16 -20.23 19.48
N LEU A 417 -23.48 -20.28 18.33
CA LEU A 417 -23.96 -21.01 17.15
C LEU A 417 -24.24 -22.49 17.44
N PHE A 418 -23.52 -23.08 18.40
CA PHE A 418 -23.69 -24.46 18.84
C PHE A 418 -24.75 -24.62 19.94
N ARG A 419 -25.31 -23.53 20.48
CA ARG A 419 -26.34 -23.51 21.55
C ARG A 419 -27.58 -22.72 21.11
N LYS A 420 -28.26 -23.22 20.07
CA LYS A 420 -29.37 -22.50 19.41
C LYS A 420 -30.55 -22.17 20.33
N SER A 421 -30.90 -23.05 21.28
CA SER A 421 -32.04 -22.85 22.20
C SER A 421 -31.79 -21.69 23.18
N GLU A 422 -30.59 -21.64 23.77
CA GLU A 422 -30.16 -20.57 24.67
C GLU A 422 -30.20 -19.20 23.96
N LEU A 423 -29.69 -19.13 22.73
CA LEU A 423 -29.72 -17.89 21.95
C LEU A 423 -31.14 -17.44 21.58
N GLN A 424 -32.04 -18.39 21.28
CA GLN A 424 -33.42 -18.07 20.95
C GLN A 424 -34.14 -17.45 22.16
N GLY A 425 -33.96 -18.01 23.35
CA GLY A 425 -34.52 -17.44 24.59
C GLY A 425 -33.99 -16.04 24.88
N LEU A 426 -32.68 -15.81 24.72
CA LEU A 426 -32.06 -14.49 24.87
C LEU A 426 -32.62 -13.47 23.85
N ARG A 427 -32.90 -13.92 22.62
CA ARG A 427 -33.44 -13.06 21.56
C ARG A 427 -34.89 -12.68 21.82
N GLU A 428 -35.72 -13.64 22.22
CA GLU A 428 -37.12 -13.39 22.57
C GLU A 428 -37.22 -12.39 23.71
N ARG A 429 -36.43 -12.58 24.78
CA ARG A 429 -36.39 -11.65 25.91
C ARG A 429 -35.91 -10.25 25.52
N HIS A 430 -34.92 -10.16 24.63
CA HIS A 430 -34.43 -8.88 24.12
C HIS A 430 -35.48 -8.14 23.27
N ILE A 431 -36.29 -8.85 22.49
CA ILE A 431 -37.39 -8.28 21.70
C ILE A 431 -38.50 -7.78 22.62
N GLU A 432 -38.90 -8.57 23.61
CA GLU A 432 -39.94 -8.22 24.59
C GLU A 432 -39.60 -6.92 25.35
N LEU A 433 -38.37 -6.81 25.87
CA LEU A 433 -37.90 -5.59 26.54
C LEU A 433 -37.95 -4.37 25.60
N ARG A 434 -37.58 -4.56 24.34
CA ARG A 434 -37.57 -3.50 23.34
C ARG A 434 -38.97 -3.01 22.98
N GLU A 435 -39.95 -3.92 22.88
CA GLU A 435 -41.36 -3.55 22.66
C GLU A 435 -41.93 -2.76 23.84
N ARG A 436 -41.69 -3.21 25.08
CA ARG A 436 -42.10 -2.47 26.30
C ARG A 436 -41.50 -1.07 26.36
N LEU A 437 -40.19 -0.95 26.11
CA LEU A 437 -39.50 0.34 26.09
C LEU A 437 -39.97 1.24 24.94
N SER A 438 -40.35 0.67 23.79
CA SER A 438 -40.95 1.44 22.69
C SER A 438 -42.28 2.07 23.10
N GLY A 439 -43.12 1.34 23.86
CA GLY A 439 -44.36 1.88 24.43
C GLY A 439 -44.11 3.07 25.35
N LEU A 440 -43.16 2.94 26.27
CA LEU A 440 -42.75 4.04 27.16
C LEU A 440 -42.15 5.24 26.41
N THR A 441 -41.41 4.97 25.34
CA THR A 441 -40.83 6.03 24.50
C THR A 441 -41.93 6.85 23.83
N GLU A 442 -43.01 6.21 23.39
CA GLU A 442 -44.15 6.90 22.78
C GLU A 442 -44.96 7.67 23.83
N GLU A 443 -45.15 7.11 25.03
CA GLU A 443 -45.76 7.78 26.19
C GLU A 443 -45.02 9.07 26.53
N PHE A 444 -43.69 9.00 26.67
CA PHE A 444 -42.85 10.18 26.91
C PHE A 444 -42.92 11.22 25.78
N ARG A 445 -42.93 10.76 24.51
CA ARG A 445 -42.98 11.64 23.32
C ARG A 445 -44.26 12.46 23.24
N ARG A 446 -45.40 11.93 23.72
CA ARG A 446 -46.67 12.69 23.75
C ARG A 446 -46.58 13.93 24.64
N VAL A 447 -45.77 13.86 25.70
CA VAL A 447 -45.56 14.97 26.63
C VAL A 447 -44.37 15.84 26.21
N HIS A 448 -43.33 15.24 25.64
CA HIS A 448 -42.10 15.90 25.20
C HIS A 448 -41.86 15.66 23.70
N PRO A 449 -42.47 16.47 22.81
CA PRO A 449 -42.32 16.30 21.37
C PRO A 449 -40.88 16.52 20.89
N LEU A 450 -40.51 15.86 19.79
CA LEU A 450 -39.15 15.92 19.24
C LEU A 450 -38.81 17.33 18.75
N GLU A 451 -37.64 17.84 19.16
CA GLU A 451 -37.05 19.03 18.57
C GLU A 451 -36.79 18.81 17.06
N LYS A 452 -37.07 19.81 16.23
CA LYS A 452 -36.79 19.74 14.78
C LYS A 452 -35.29 19.48 14.56
N PRO A 453 -34.90 18.50 13.73
CA PRO A 453 -33.48 18.26 13.46
C PRO A 453 -32.84 19.48 12.81
N ALA A 454 -31.64 19.85 13.27
CA ALA A 454 -30.84 20.90 12.64
C ALA A 454 -30.61 20.60 11.15
N ARG A 455 -30.56 21.65 10.31
CA ARG A 455 -30.40 21.57 8.85
C ARG A 455 -29.35 20.51 8.47
N VAL A 456 -29.80 19.51 7.73
CA VAL A 456 -28.95 18.43 7.21
C VAL A 456 -27.95 19.03 6.24
N ILE A 457 -26.66 19.01 6.59
CA ILE A 457 -25.58 19.29 5.64
C ILE A 457 -25.72 18.24 4.53
N PRO A 458 -25.87 18.65 3.26
CA PRO A 458 -26.28 17.73 2.22
C PRO A 458 -25.24 16.64 1.98
N LEU A 459 -25.75 15.46 1.67
CA LEU A 459 -25.04 14.19 1.58
C LEU A 459 -23.77 14.25 0.71
N TRP A 460 -23.75 15.09 -0.33
CA TRP A 460 -22.60 15.30 -1.23
C TRP A 460 -21.38 15.89 -0.52
N TRP A 461 -21.56 16.65 0.56
CA TRP A 461 -20.46 17.26 1.32
C TRP A 461 -19.66 16.22 2.14
N TRP A 462 -20.33 15.18 2.66
CA TRP A 462 -19.72 14.08 3.42
C TRP A 462 -19.19 12.96 2.53
N ILE A 463 -19.92 12.64 1.46
CA ILE A 463 -19.44 11.71 0.42
C ILE A 463 -18.19 12.31 -0.23
N GLY A 464 -18.17 13.61 -0.53
CA GLY A 464 -17.02 14.32 -1.09
C GLY A 464 -15.74 14.07 -0.29
N ARG A 465 -15.69 14.31 1.02
CA ARG A 465 -14.40 14.20 1.75
C ARG A 465 -13.88 12.78 1.98
N ARG A 466 -14.75 11.82 2.31
CA ARG A 466 -14.32 10.43 2.56
C ARG A 466 -14.19 9.62 1.27
N ALA A 467 -15.05 9.87 0.28
CA ALA A 467 -14.89 9.30 -1.04
C ALA A 467 -13.71 9.97 -1.75
N VAL A 468 -13.48 11.28 -1.70
CA VAL A 468 -12.27 11.88 -2.28
C VAL A 468 -11.00 11.37 -1.60
N PHE A 469 -10.97 11.13 -0.29
CA PHE A 469 -9.77 10.55 0.33
C PHE A 469 -9.56 9.07 -0.05
N ARG A 470 -10.63 8.26 -0.07
CA ARG A 470 -10.55 6.85 -0.48
C ARG A 470 -10.35 6.68 -1.99
N LEU A 471 -11.00 7.49 -2.80
CA LEU A 471 -10.85 7.60 -4.25
C LEU A 471 -9.54 8.28 -4.60
N ALA A 472 -8.95 9.16 -3.78
CA ALA A 472 -7.59 9.65 -4.00
C ALA A 472 -6.59 8.54 -3.67
N CYS A 473 -6.77 7.77 -2.59
CA CYS A 473 -5.91 6.61 -2.33
C CYS A 473 -6.06 5.54 -3.42
N ILE A 474 -7.29 5.25 -3.86
CA ILE A 474 -7.60 4.31 -4.93
C ILE A 474 -7.16 4.87 -6.28
N ALA A 475 -7.29 6.17 -6.57
CA ALA A 475 -6.85 6.79 -7.82
C ALA A 475 -5.34 7.00 -7.85
N ILE A 476 -4.67 7.19 -6.72
CA ILE A 476 -3.20 7.17 -6.63
C ILE A 476 -2.72 5.73 -6.81
N SER A 477 -3.42 4.74 -6.25
CA SER A 477 -3.10 3.32 -6.47
C SER A 477 -3.41 2.87 -7.89
N LEU A 478 -4.53 3.32 -8.48
CA LEU A 478 -4.96 3.04 -9.85
C LEU A 478 -4.20 3.87 -10.87
N ALA A 479 -3.75 5.08 -10.54
CA ALA A 479 -2.83 5.86 -11.36
C ALA A 479 -1.44 5.26 -11.27
N ALA A 480 -0.99 4.75 -10.12
CA ALA A 480 0.23 3.95 -10.05
C ALA A 480 0.09 2.67 -10.91
N ILE A 481 -1.03 1.96 -10.82
CA ILE A 481 -1.32 0.77 -11.64
C ILE A 481 -1.46 1.11 -13.13
N TYR A 482 -2.14 2.21 -13.49
CA TYR A 482 -2.36 2.67 -14.87
C TYR A 482 -1.09 3.26 -15.48
N TRP A 483 -0.26 3.92 -14.67
CA TRP A 483 1.05 4.41 -15.10
C TRP A 483 2.03 3.25 -15.27
N THR A 484 1.95 2.20 -14.42
CA THR A 484 2.68 0.94 -14.64
C THR A 484 2.13 0.09 -15.79
N ALA A 485 0.82 0.15 -16.09
CA ALA A 485 0.21 -0.58 -17.20
C ALA A 485 0.39 0.15 -18.54
N GLY A 486 0.41 1.48 -18.54
CA GLY A 486 0.64 2.33 -19.70
C GLY A 486 2.08 2.32 -20.19
N TRP A 487 3.03 1.91 -19.36
CA TRP A 487 4.43 1.72 -19.76
C TRP A 487 4.69 0.34 -20.42
N VAL A 488 3.72 -0.58 -20.38
CA VAL A 488 3.83 -1.97 -20.87
C VAL A 488 3.16 -2.19 -22.25
N GLN A 489 2.52 -1.17 -22.83
CA GLN A 489 1.84 -1.31 -24.14
C GLN A 489 2.52 -0.55 -25.29
N GLN A 490 3.81 -0.81 -25.51
CA GLN A 490 4.47 -0.46 -26.78
C GLN A 490 5.40 -1.57 -27.30
N THR A 491 4.95 -2.83 -27.26
CA THR A 491 5.54 -3.90 -28.10
C THR A 491 4.48 -4.93 -28.43
N ASN A 492 3.48 -4.55 -29.23
CA ASN A 492 2.82 -5.53 -30.08
C ASN A 492 3.35 -5.29 -31.49
N VAL A 493 4.26 -6.17 -31.90
CA VAL A 493 4.64 -6.36 -33.30
C VAL A 493 3.35 -6.49 -34.10
N SER A 494 3.22 -5.68 -35.14
CA SER A 494 2.11 -5.74 -36.08
C SER A 494 2.09 -7.12 -36.75
N LEU A 495 1.28 -8.03 -36.21
CA LEU A 495 0.88 -9.23 -36.94
C LEU A 495 0.17 -8.78 -38.23
N LEU A 496 0.68 -9.30 -39.34
CA LEU A 496 0.22 -9.12 -40.72
C LEU A 496 -1.31 -8.93 -40.83
N LYS A 497 -1.76 -7.90 -41.54
CA LYS A 497 -3.18 -7.71 -41.86
C LYS A 497 -3.66 -8.86 -42.78
N PRO A 498 -4.77 -9.55 -42.46
CA PRO A 498 -5.29 -10.63 -43.29
C PRO A 498 -6.10 -10.08 -44.46
N GLY A 499 -5.75 -10.49 -45.68
CA GLY A 499 -6.57 -10.34 -46.88
C GLY A 499 -6.37 -11.56 -47.76
N GLY A 500 -7.32 -12.50 -47.77
CA GLY A 500 -7.28 -13.67 -48.65
C GLY A 500 -7.47 -13.29 -50.11
N LEU A 501 -7.12 -14.19 -51.03
CA LEU A 501 -7.38 -13.99 -52.45
C LEU A 501 -8.88 -13.79 -52.69
N ASN A 502 -9.23 -12.75 -53.45
CA ASN A 502 -10.58 -12.60 -53.97
C ASN A 502 -10.65 -13.29 -55.33
N PHE A 503 -11.09 -14.56 -55.34
CA PHE A 503 -11.15 -15.37 -56.56
C PHE A 503 -12.12 -14.82 -57.61
N ALA A 504 -13.03 -13.91 -57.23
CA ALA A 504 -13.91 -13.22 -58.16
C ALA A 504 -13.21 -12.09 -58.96
N GLN A 505 -12.01 -11.66 -58.53
CA GLN A 505 -11.27 -10.54 -59.13
C GLN A 505 -10.00 -10.96 -59.88
N ILE A 506 -9.68 -12.25 -59.94
CA ILE A 506 -8.49 -12.80 -60.60
C ILE A 506 -8.88 -13.77 -61.72
N SER A 507 -8.08 -13.82 -62.78
CA SER A 507 -8.32 -14.73 -63.90
C SER A 507 -8.04 -16.19 -63.50
N ALA A 508 -8.74 -17.15 -64.14
CA ALA A 508 -8.51 -18.58 -63.90
C ALA A 508 -7.07 -19.01 -64.19
N ALA A 509 -6.42 -18.42 -65.21
CA ALA A 509 -5.02 -18.68 -65.53
C ALA A 509 -4.07 -18.22 -64.40
N THR A 510 -4.30 -17.04 -63.84
CA THR A 510 -3.53 -16.51 -62.71
C THR A 510 -3.73 -17.34 -61.44
N ALA A 511 -4.96 -17.77 -61.17
CA ALA A 511 -5.25 -18.62 -60.03
C ALA A 511 -4.56 -19.99 -60.13
N ASN A 512 -4.59 -20.62 -61.31
CA ASN A 512 -3.90 -21.88 -61.58
C ASN A 512 -2.37 -21.75 -61.45
N GLN A 513 -1.80 -20.62 -61.88
CA GLN A 513 -0.37 -20.35 -61.69
C GLN A 513 -0.01 -20.27 -60.19
N TYR A 514 -0.79 -19.55 -59.38
CA TYR A 514 -0.54 -19.49 -57.94
C TYR A 514 -0.66 -20.86 -57.27
N VAL A 515 -1.67 -21.66 -57.64
CA VAL A 515 -1.85 -23.03 -57.13
C VAL A 515 -0.65 -23.92 -57.47
N ALA A 516 -0.08 -23.81 -58.67
CA ALA A 516 1.10 -24.56 -59.06
C ALA A 516 2.36 -24.14 -58.27
N GLU A 517 2.62 -22.83 -58.16
CA GLU A 517 3.79 -22.28 -57.48
C GLU A 517 3.75 -22.49 -55.95
N ASP A 518 2.62 -22.17 -55.32
CA ASP A 518 2.45 -22.39 -53.88
C ASP A 518 2.35 -23.88 -53.55
N GLY A 519 1.81 -24.71 -54.46
CA GLY A 519 1.78 -26.15 -54.29
C GLY A 519 3.19 -26.77 -54.24
N LYS A 520 4.08 -26.34 -55.14
CA LYS A 520 5.50 -26.74 -55.11
C LYS A 520 6.20 -26.26 -53.83
N SER A 521 6.00 -24.99 -53.47
CA SER A 521 6.59 -24.40 -52.26
C SER A 521 6.12 -25.11 -50.99
N LEU A 522 4.83 -25.47 -50.92
CA LEU A 522 4.27 -26.23 -49.81
C LEU A 522 4.92 -27.61 -49.70
N ALA A 523 5.14 -28.31 -50.80
CA ALA A 523 5.81 -29.61 -50.77
C ALA A 523 7.26 -29.54 -50.25
N GLU A 524 8.01 -28.49 -50.61
CA GLU A 524 9.35 -28.25 -50.06
C GLU A 524 9.30 -27.96 -48.55
N ILE A 525 8.30 -27.20 -48.08
CA ILE A 525 8.07 -26.96 -46.65
C ILE A 525 7.74 -28.26 -45.91
N LEU A 526 6.91 -29.13 -46.49
CA LEU A 526 6.54 -30.42 -45.87
C LEU A 526 7.77 -31.32 -45.67
N LEU A 527 8.66 -31.40 -46.67
CA LEU A 527 9.93 -32.14 -46.55
C LEU A 527 10.84 -31.53 -45.48
N GLY A 528 10.93 -30.20 -45.41
CA GLY A 528 11.69 -29.48 -44.39
C GLY A 528 11.16 -29.70 -42.97
N LEU A 529 9.83 -29.81 -42.81
CA LEU A 529 9.20 -30.12 -41.51
C LEU A 529 9.48 -31.56 -41.06
N GLU A 530 9.55 -32.52 -41.97
CA GLU A 530 9.97 -33.90 -41.63
C GLU A 530 11.43 -33.97 -41.18
N GLU A 531 12.32 -33.19 -41.81
CA GLU A 531 13.71 -33.08 -41.38
C GLU A 531 13.84 -32.38 -40.03
N LEU A 532 13.06 -31.32 -39.81
CA LEU A 532 12.96 -30.64 -38.53
C LEU A 532 12.53 -31.59 -37.40
N GLU A 533 11.57 -32.46 -37.66
CA GLU A 533 11.09 -33.46 -36.71
C GLU A 533 12.19 -34.49 -36.36
N ARG A 534 12.92 -34.99 -37.37
CA ARG A 534 14.08 -35.86 -37.15
C ARG A 534 15.17 -35.16 -36.32
N ASN A 535 15.41 -33.87 -36.59
CA ASN A 535 16.35 -33.05 -35.82
C ASN A 535 15.87 -32.84 -34.38
N ALA A 536 14.58 -32.59 -34.16
CA ALA A 536 14.00 -32.48 -32.82
C ALA A 536 14.20 -33.78 -32.02
N LEU A 537 13.97 -34.95 -32.63
CA LEU A 537 14.18 -36.26 -32.02
C LEU A 537 15.65 -36.50 -31.64
N ARG A 538 16.59 -36.02 -32.45
CA ARG A 538 18.03 -36.09 -32.15
C ARG A 538 18.40 -35.23 -30.93
N VAL A 539 17.86 -34.02 -30.85
CA VAL A 539 18.14 -33.06 -29.76
C VAL A 539 17.42 -33.47 -28.45
N GLN A 540 16.36 -34.29 -28.52
CA GLN A 540 15.55 -34.68 -27.36
C GLN A 540 16.35 -35.38 -26.25
N ALA A 541 17.23 -36.33 -26.58
CA ALA A 541 18.00 -37.07 -25.57
C ALA A 541 19.03 -36.18 -24.85
N GLU A 542 19.59 -35.18 -25.54
CA GLU A 542 20.51 -34.19 -24.99
C GLU A 542 19.76 -33.24 -24.02
N LEU A 543 18.54 -32.83 -24.39
CA LEU A 543 17.65 -31.98 -23.58
C LEU A 543 16.96 -32.71 -22.41
N ALA A 544 16.69 -34.00 -22.55
CA ALA A 544 16.07 -34.86 -21.54
C ALA A 544 17.08 -35.33 -20.48
N SER A 545 18.36 -35.00 -20.64
CA SER A 545 19.42 -35.55 -19.80
C SER A 545 19.19 -35.26 -18.32
N GLY A 546 18.64 -34.10 -17.91
CA GLY A 546 18.18 -33.80 -16.53
C GLY A 546 19.19 -34.05 -15.39
N GLN A 547 20.37 -34.55 -15.73
CA GLN A 547 21.47 -35.01 -14.88
C GLN A 547 22.59 -33.97 -14.86
N ARG A 548 22.49 -32.93 -15.69
CA ARG A 548 23.32 -31.72 -15.63
C ARG A 548 22.42 -30.52 -15.39
N ASN A 549 22.74 -29.74 -14.37
CA ASN A 549 21.94 -28.60 -13.92
C ASN A 549 22.12 -27.32 -14.77
N PHE A 550 22.69 -27.38 -15.99
CA PHE A 550 22.90 -26.22 -16.87
C PHE A 550 22.94 -26.59 -18.35
N TYR A 551 22.42 -25.71 -19.22
CA TYR A 551 22.53 -25.80 -20.69
C TYR A 551 23.85 -25.17 -21.16
N THR A 552 24.55 -25.85 -22.05
CA THR A 552 25.76 -25.35 -22.71
C THR A 552 25.41 -24.40 -23.86
N GLN A 553 26.41 -23.68 -24.39
CA GLN A 553 26.22 -22.85 -25.57
C GLN A 553 25.81 -23.68 -26.81
N HIS A 554 26.31 -24.91 -26.91
CA HIS A 554 25.91 -25.83 -27.96
C HIS A 554 24.42 -26.21 -27.88
N ASP A 555 23.92 -26.46 -26.67
CA ASP A 555 22.49 -26.74 -26.43
C ASP A 555 21.63 -25.53 -26.80
N ASN A 556 22.09 -24.31 -26.50
CA ASN A 556 21.41 -23.07 -26.88
C ASN A 556 21.31 -22.92 -28.40
N ASP A 557 22.40 -23.18 -29.12
CA ASP A 557 22.46 -23.04 -30.57
C ASP A 557 21.55 -24.07 -31.27
N ALA A 558 21.50 -25.31 -30.76
CA ALA A 558 20.61 -26.35 -31.27
C ALA A 558 19.11 -26.02 -31.06
N ILE A 559 18.74 -25.53 -29.87
CA ILE A 559 17.36 -25.10 -29.57
C ILE A 559 16.96 -23.90 -30.41
N ARG A 560 17.87 -22.94 -30.56
CA ARG A 560 17.66 -21.75 -31.39
C ARG A 560 17.41 -22.13 -32.83
N GLN A 561 18.25 -23.00 -33.41
CA GLN A 561 18.08 -23.47 -34.78
C GLN A 561 16.75 -24.20 -34.95
N LEU A 562 16.37 -25.07 -34.00
CA LEU A 562 15.09 -25.78 -34.02
C LEU A 562 13.89 -24.81 -34.05
N LEU A 563 13.85 -23.84 -33.11
CA LEU A 563 12.74 -22.89 -33.01
C LEU A 563 12.69 -21.93 -34.20
N PHE A 564 13.84 -21.42 -34.63
CA PHE A 564 13.92 -20.54 -35.80
C PHE A 564 13.37 -21.23 -37.05
N THR A 565 13.85 -22.44 -37.35
CA THR A 565 13.39 -23.22 -38.51
C THR A 565 11.89 -23.53 -38.41
N TYR A 566 11.39 -23.90 -37.23
CA TYR A 566 9.95 -24.08 -37.02
C TYR A 566 9.15 -22.81 -37.32
N PHE A 567 9.56 -21.66 -36.77
CA PHE A 567 8.84 -20.39 -36.94
C PHE A 567 8.87 -19.90 -38.40
N SER A 568 9.97 -20.11 -39.12
CA SER A 568 10.05 -19.82 -40.56
C SER A 568 9.01 -20.63 -41.34
N TYR A 569 8.95 -21.95 -41.15
CA TYR A 569 7.94 -22.79 -41.82
C TYR A 569 6.52 -22.47 -41.37
N ARG A 570 6.29 -22.25 -40.08
CA ARG A 570 4.98 -21.87 -39.54
C ARG A 570 4.45 -20.59 -40.19
N ASN A 571 5.30 -19.58 -40.37
CA ASN A 571 4.87 -18.32 -40.97
C ASN A 571 4.45 -18.50 -42.43
N GLU A 572 5.16 -19.34 -43.19
CA GLU A 572 4.77 -19.69 -44.56
C GLU A 572 3.47 -20.51 -44.62
N LEU A 573 3.28 -21.47 -43.70
CA LEU A 573 2.02 -22.21 -43.59
C LEU A 573 0.84 -21.28 -43.28
N LEU A 574 1.00 -20.35 -42.35
CA LEU A 574 -0.03 -19.34 -42.03
C LEU A 574 -0.32 -18.41 -43.21
N ARG A 575 0.72 -18.02 -43.98
CA ARG A 575 0.57 -17.24 -45.21
C ARG A 575 -0.34 -17.98 -46.21
N LEU A 576 -0.10 -19.28 -46.43
CA LEU A 576 -0.90 -20.11 -47.34
C LEU A 576 -2.34 -20.27 -46.84
N ILE A 577 -2.53 -20.55 -45.55
CA ILE A 577 -3.87 -20.65 -44.94
C ILE A 577 -4.66 -19.37 -45.16
N TRP A 578 -4.07 -18.20 -44.89
CA TRP A 578 -4.75 -16.92 -45.10
C TRP A 578 -4.95 -16.57 -46.57
N LYS A 579 -4.02 -16.94 -47.45
CA LYS A 579 -4.11 -16.69 -48.90
C LYS A 579 -5.30 -17.42 -49.51
N TYR A 580 -5.53 -18.67 -49.12
CA TYR A 580 -6.53 -19.56 -49.72
C TYR A 580 -7.86 -19.69 -48.97
N GLN A 581 -8.02 -19.05 -47.78
CA GLN A 581 -9.23 -19.10 -46.93
C GLN A 581 -10.59 -18.84 -47.64
N ASN A 582 -10.59 -18.19 -48.82
CA ASN A 582 -11.77 -17.89 -49.61
C ASN A 582 -11.95 -18.84 -50.81
N TYR A 583 -11.37 -20.05 -50.80
CA TYR A 583 -11.44 -21.01 -51.91
C TYR A 583 -12.86 -21.28 -52.43
N ALA A 584 -13.88 -21.17 -51.55
CA ALA A 584 -15.28 -21.36 -51.93
C ALA A 584 -15.77 -20.37 -53.02
N SER A 585 -15.12 -19.22 -53.19
CA SER A 585 -15.45 -18.25 -54.24
C SER A 585 -14.77 -18.51 -55.59
N ALA A 586 -13.96 -19.57 -55.73
CA ALA A 586 -13.33 -19.90 -57.01
C ALA A 586 -14.38 -20.37 -58.04
N ALA A 587 -14.16 -20.04 -59.32
CA ALA A 587 -15.18 -20.16 -60.37
C ALA A 587 -15.53 -21.61 -60.76
N ASP A 588 -14.55 -22.52 -60.77
CA ASP A 588 -14.70 -23.91 -61.19
C ASP A 588 -14.42 -24.91 -60.05
N ASP A 589 -15.05 -26.09 -60.11
CA ASP A 589 -14.97 -27.14 -59.08
C ASP A 589 -13.56 -27.69 -58.91
N LYS A 590 -12.81 -27.83 -60.01
CA LYS A 590 -11.40 -28.26 -59.95
C LYS A 590 -10.54 -27.27 -59.17
N LEU A 591 -10.66 -25.97 -59.48
CA LEU A 591 -9.88 -24.92 -58.81
C LEU A 591 -10.30 -24.76 -57.34
N ARG A 592 -11.61 -24.88 -57.02
CA ARG A 592 -12.11 -24.90 -55.63
C ARG A 592 -11.46 -26.03 -54.83
N TRP A 593 -11.29 -27.19 -55.45
CA TRP A 593 -10.68 -28.35 -54.81
C TRP A 593 -9.17 -28.21 -54.62
N GLU A 594 -8.43 -27.78 -55.65
CA GLU A 594 -6.97 -27.60 -55.55
C GLU A 594 -6.58 -26.54 -54.50
N THR A 595 -7.34 -25.44 -54.43
CA THR A 595 -7.12 -24.38 -53.43
C THR A 595 -7.51 -24.82 -52.01
N PHE A 596 -8.59 -25.57 -51.87
CA PHE A 596 -8.97 -26.23 -50.61
C PHE A 596 -7.90 -27.22 -50.13
N LEU A 597 -7.33 -28.02 -51.04
CA LEU A 597 -6.26 -28.97 -50.70
C LEU A 597 -5.01 -28.26 -50.19
N ILE A 598 -4.61 -27.14 -50.79
CA ILE A 598 -3.46 -26.35 -50.33
C ILE A 598 -3.71 -25.80 -48.92
N GLU A 599 -4.87 -25.18 -48.68
CA GLU A 599 -5.22 -24.65 -47.36
C GLU A 599 -5.27 -25.76 -46.30
N LEU A 600 -5.99 -26.85 -46.58
CA LEU A 600 -6.15 -27.95 -45.65
C LEU A 600 -4.82 -28.64 -45.35
N THR A 601 -3.95 -28.81 -46.34
CA THR A 601 -2.62 -29.40 -46.16
C THR A 601 -1.75 -28.48 -45.30
N ALA A 602 -1.74 -27.18 -45.57
CA ALA A 602 -0.98 -26.22 -44.77
C ALA A 602 -1.47 -26.17 -43.31
N ALA A 603 -2.78 -26.18 -43.09
CA ALA A 603 -3.39 -26.26 -41.76
C ALA A 603 -3.02 -27.58 -41.06
N SER A 604 -3.11 -28.70 -41.78
CA SER A 604 -2.81 -30.04 -41.25
C SER A 604 -1.35 -30.18 -40.85
N ALA A 605 -0.42 -29.72 -41.69
CA ALA A 605 1.01 -29.69 -41.39
C ALA A 605 1.33 -28.80 -40.19
N LEU A 606 0.65 -27.66 -40.05
CA LEU A 606 0.82 -26.77 -38.91
C LEU A 606 0.34 -27.44 -37.62
N TYR A 607 -0.82 -28.07 -37.61
CA TYR A 607 -1.35 -28.79 -36.46
C TYR A 607 -0.46 -29.98 -36.07
N GLU A 608 -0.05 -30.78 -37.05
CA GLU A 608 0.79 -31.95 -36.84
C GLU A 608 2.16 -31.59 -36.26
N SER A 609 2.90 -30.68 -36.91
CA SER A 609 4.24 -30.25 -36.46
C SER A 609 4.21 -29.59 -35.08
N SER A 610 3.22 -28.73 -34.82
CA SER A 610 3.05 -28.09 -33.51
C SER A 610 2.73 -29.11 -32.42
N PHE A 611 1.84 -30.07 -32.70
CA PHE A 611 1.46 -31.10 -31.75
C PHE A 611 2.65 -31.99 -31.38
N LYS A 612 3.44 -32.40 -32.38
CA LYS A 612 4.66 -33.20 -32.18
C LYS A 612 5.68 -32.48 -31.31
N ILE A 613 6.00 -31.22 -31.62
CA ILE A 613 6.94 -30.43 -30.79
C ILE A 613 6.40 -30.27 -29.35
N VAL A 614 5.12 -29.92 -29.17
CA VAL A 614 4.54 -29.74 -27.83
C VAL A 614 4.51 -31.05 -27.04
N THR A 615 4.13 -32.16 -27.65
CA THR A 615 4.08 -33.46 -26.95
C THR A 615 5.47 -34.01 -26.64
N GLN A 616 6.44 -33.76 -27.52
CA GLN A 616 7.82 -34.21 -27.37
C GLN A 616 8.53 -33.63 -26.14
N PHE A 617 8.23 -32.37 -25.77
CA PHE A 617 8.83 -31.69 -24.62
C PHE A 617 7.90 -31.60 -23.40
N ALA A 618 6.67 -32.12 -23.48
CA ALA A 618 5.64 -31.97 -22.45
C ALA A 618 6.05 -32.48 -21.06
N GLN A 619 6.95 -33.46 -20.99
CA GLN A 619 7.40 -34.08 -19.73
C GLN A 619 8.68 -33.46 -19.15
N SER A 620 9.25 -32.42 -19.77
CA SER A 620 10.50 -31.78 -19.32
C SER A 620 10.29 -30.29 -18.99
N PRO A 621 10.01 -29.95 -17.71
CA PRO A 621 9.81 -28.56 -17.27
C PRO A 621 10.97 -27.62 -17.60
N GLU A 622 12.20 -28.14 -17.54
CA GLU A 622 13.42 -27.41 -17.84
C GLU A 622 13.49 -27.07 -19.33
N ALA A 623 13.17 -28.02 -20.21
CA ALA A 623 13.12 -27.79 -21.66
C ALA A 623 11.98 -26.83 -22.03
N ILE A 624 10.82 -26.93 -21.38
CA ILE A 624 9.68 -26.02 -21.60
C ILE A 624 10.07 -24.58 -21.24
N ARG A 625 10.73 -24.38 -20.10
CA ARG A 625 11.23 -23.06 -19.71
C ARG A 625 12.22 -22.53 -20.75
N LYS A 626 13.15 -23.38 -21.20
CA LYS A 626 14.15 -23.02 -22.20
C LYS A 626 13.54 -22.64 -23.55
N LEU A 627 12.54 -23.38 -24.03
CA LEU A 627 11.81 -23.11 -25.27
C LEU A 627 10.90 -21.87 -25.19
N ASN A 628 10.67 -21.34 -23.98
CA ASN A 628 9.91 -20.11 -23.75
C ASN A 628 10.79 -18.86 -23.58
N GLU A 629 12.12 -18.99 -23.61
CA GLU A 629 13.03 -17.84 -23.58
C GLU A 629 12.94 -17.03 -24.88
N ALA A 630 13.01 -15.70 -24.77
CA ALA A 630 13.09 -14.83 -25.94
C ALA A 630 14.48 -14.88 -26.57
N GLU A 631 14.54 -14.87 -27.90
CA GLU A 631 15.79 -14.70 -28.65
C GLU A 631 15.61 -13.56 -29.68
N PRO A 632 15.80 -12.30 -29.26
CA PRO A 632 15.52 -11.12 -30.08
C PRO A 632 16.38 -11.04 -31.33
N LEU A 633 17.60 -11.61 -31.32
CA LEU A 633 18.49 -11.64 -32.48
C LEU A 633 17.89 -12.41 -33.67
N TRP A 634 16.99 -13.34 -33.39
CA TRP A 634 16.40 -14.27 -34.35
C TRP A 634 14.86 -14.18 -34.41
N GLU A 635 14.29 -13.10 -33.88
CA GLU A 635 12.85 -12.82 -33.87
C GLU A 635 11.98 -13.88 -33.17
N ILE A 636 12.55 -14.66 -32.24
CA ILE A 636 11.80 -15.65 -31.46
C ILE A 636 11.22 -14.96 -30.22
N PRO A 637 9.88 -14.90 -30.06
CA PRO A 637 9.24 -14.21 -28.94
C PRO A 637 9.29 -15.01 -27.64
N GLU A 638 9.23 -14.30 -26.50
CA GLU A 638 9.03 -14.92 -25.18
C GLU A 638 7.74 -15.76 -25.17
N GLY A 639 7.78 -16.91 -24.50
CA GLY A 639 6.62 -17.79 -24.37
C GLY A 639 6.28 -18.57 -25.65
N ALA A 640 7.24 -18.76 -26.57
CA ALA A 640 7.05 -19.43 -27.84
C ALA A 640 6.40 -20.83 -27.73
N TYR A 641 6.87 -21.67 -26.81
CA TYR A 641 6.31 -23.00 -26.57
C TYR A 641 4.90 -22.93 -25.98
N ASP A 642 4.68 -22.07 -24.99
CA ASP A 642 3.35 -21.87 -24.39
C ASP A 642 2.36 -21.31 -25.42
N MET A 643 2.81 -20.47 -26.34
CA MET A 643 2.03 -19.97 -27.46
C MET A 643 1.64 -21.11 -28.43
N MET A 644 2.57 -22.00 -28.79
CA MET A 644 2.27 -23.17 -29.62
C MET A 644 1.22 -24.07 -28.95
N ARG A 645 1.39 -24.34 -27.64
CA ARG A 645 0.45 -25.12 -26.83
C ARG A 645 -0.92 -24.46 -26.75
N ALA A 646 -0.98 -23.14 -26.52
CA ALA A 646 -2.24 -22.39 -26.46
C ALA A 646 -2.98 -22.35 -27.81
N ASN A 647 -2.25 -22.24 -28.92
CA ASN A 647 -2.82 -22.25 -30.27
C ASN A 647 -3.46 -23.61 -30.59
N LEU A 648 -2.81 -24.73 -30.24
CA LEU A 648 -3.41 -26.08 -30.33
C LEU A 648 -4.64 -26.23 -29.42
N ALA A 649 -4.60 -25.57 -28.25
CA ALA A 649 -5.70 -25.55 -27.29
C ALA A 649 -6.88 -24.64 -27.70
N ASN A 650 -6.83 -23.93 -28.83
CA ASN A 650 -7.94 -23.10 -29.32
C ASN A 650 -9.10 -23.94 -29.90
N ALA A 651 -10.22 -23.98 -29.19
CA ALA A 651 -11.40 -24.78 -29.58
C ALA A 651 -12.02 -24.36 -30.92
N LYS A 652 -12.00 -23.07 -31.27
CA LYS A 652 -12.56 -22.58 -32.54
C LYS A 652 -11.73 -23.06 -33.71
N MET A 653 -10.41 -22.93 -33.62
CA MET A 653 -9.49 -23.34 -34.70
C MET A 653 -9.50 -24.86 -34.88
N ARG A 654 -9.53 -25.63 -33.79
CA ARG A 654 -9.62 -27.10 -33.85
C ARG A 654 -10.88 -27.57 -34.56
N ARG A 655 -12.01 -26.92 -34.27
CA ARG A 655 -13.29 -27.23 -34.92
C ARG A 655 -13.22 -26.96 -36.41
N LEU A 656 -12.71 -25.80 -36.83
CA LEU A 656 -12.55 -25.47 -38.26
C LEU A 656 -11.70 -26.50 -39.00
N TRP A 657 -10.56 -26.90 -38.42
CA TRP A 657 -9.70 -27.92 -39.02
C TRP A 657 -10.38 -29.30 -39.08
N THR A 658 -11.10 -29.71 -38.03
CA THR A 658 -11.84 -30.97 -37.98
C THR A 658 -12.99 -31.02 -38.99
N ASP A 659 -13.72 -29.92 -39.14
CA ASP A 659 -14.80 -29.78 -40.11
C ASP A 659 -14.23 -29.86 -41.54
N ALA A 660 -13.06 -29.25 -41.79
CA ALA A 660 -12.37 -29.32 -43.07
C ALA A 660 -11.85 -30.73 -43.41
N LEU A 661 -11.29 -31.46 -42.44
CA LEU A 661 -10.94 -32.88 -42.63
C LEU A 661 -12.15 -33.74 -43.00
N THR A 662 -13.29 -33.48 -42.37
CA THR A 662 -14.55 -34.18 -42.67
C THR A 662 -15.04 -33.86 -44.09
N ALA A 663 -14.95 -32.60 -44.52
CA ALA A 663 -15.28 -32.18 -45.88
C ALA A 663 -14.35 -32.78 -46.94
N TYR A 664 -13.07 -32.99 -46.60
CA TYR A 664 -12.12 -33.68 -47.46
C TYR A 664 -12.47 -35.17 -47.64
N ASP A 665 -12.80 -35.88 -46.56
CA ASP A 665 -13.13 -37.29 -46.63
C ASP A 665 -14.40 -37.58 -47.43
N THR A 666 -15.38 -36.68 -47.41
CA THR A 666 -16.62 -36.82 -48.19
C THR A 666 -16.43 -36.53 -49.68
N LYS A 667 -15.57 -35.58 -50.04
CA LYS A 667 -15.38 -35.13 -51.42
C LYS A 667 -14.23 -35.79 -52.18
N LYS A 668 -13.24 -36.40 -51.50
CA LYS A 668 -12.03 -36.93 -52.16
C LYS A 668 -12.32 -37.97 -53.25
N THR A 669 -13.36 -38.80 -53.09
CA THR A 669 -13.74 -39.84 -54.06
C THR A 669 -14.38 -39.22 -55.31
N GLU A 670 -15.19 -38.17 -55.13
CA GLU A 670 -15.78 -37.39 -56.21
C GLU A 670 -14.73 -36.51 -56.90
N ALA A 671 -13.69 -36.09 -56.20
CA ALA A 671 -12.63 -35.28 -56.79
C ALA A 671 -11.62 -36.09 -57.63
N ALA A 672 -11.59 -37.42 -57.48
CA ALA A 672 -10.66 -38.30 -58.20
C ALA A 672 -10.87 -38.34 -59.73
N GLN A 673 -12.03 -37.88 -60.20
CA GLN A 673 -12.37 -37.73 -61.62
C GLN A 673 -11.87 -36.40 -62.23
N TRP A 674 -11.33 -35.49 -61.41
CA TRP A 674 -10.70 -34.25 -61.90
C TRP A 674 -9.21 -34.49 -62.14
N GLU A 675 -8.73 -34.30 -63.38
CA GLU A 675 -7.29 -34.30 -63.68
C GLU A 675 -6.63 -33.11 -62.97
N LEU A 676 -6.03 -33.36 -61.80
CA LEU A 676 -5.31 -32.34 -61.02
C LEU A 676 -4.11 -31.81 -61.81
N SER A 677 -3.78 -30.53 -61.59
CA SER A 677 -2.58 -29.92 -62.16
C SER A 677 -1.32 -30.71 -61.74
N PRO A 678 -0.21 -30.71 -62.52
CA PRO A 678 1.02 -31.48 -62.25
C PRO A 678 1.85 -30.97 -61.06
N SER A 679 1.20 -30.77 -59.92
CA SER A 679 1.73 -30.35 -58.61
C SER A 679 1.69 -31.56 -57.67
N PRO A 680 2.52 -31.65 -56.61
CA PRO A 680 2.71 -32.87 -55.82
C PRO A 680 1.55 -33.15 -54.83
N PHE A 681 0.32 -33.26 -55.34
CA PHE A 681 -0.89 -33.50 -54.55
C PHE A 681 -0.88 -34.84 -53.82
N GLU A 682 -0.07 -35.81 -54.24
CA GLU A 682 0.10 -37.07 -53.51
C GLU A 682 0.67 -36.86 -52.09
N ILE A 683 1.67 -35.98 -51.94
CA ILE A 683 2.27 -35.63 -50.63
C ILE A 683 1.25 -34.91 -49.74
N PHE A 684 0.32 -34.16 -50.34
CA PHE A 684 -0.74 -33.46 -49.62
C PHE A 684 -1.72 -34.45 -49.00
N HIS A 685 -2.20 -35.41 -49.80
CA HIS A 685 -3.08 -36.47 -49.31
C HIS A 685 -2.42 -37.29 -48.19
N GLN A 686 -1.13 -37.60 -48.31
CA GLN A 686 -0.36 -38.28 -47.26
C GLN A 686 -0.26 -37.44 -45.98
N THR A 687 0.03 -36.15 -46.10
CA THR A 687 0.11 -35.23 -44.95
C THR A 687 -1.22 -35.05 -44.24
N ILE A 688 -2.31 -34.88 -44.99
CA ILE A 688 -3.67 -34.81 -44.43
C ILE A 688 -4.02 -36.10 -43.68
N ALA A 689 -3.69 -37.26 -44.26
CA ALA A 689 -3.92 -38.56 -43.63
C ALA A 689 -3.10 -38.73 -42.33
N ARG A 690 -1.83 -38.30 -42.31
CA ARG A 690 -0.99 -38.32 -41.09
C ARG A 690 -1.54 -37.39 -40.01
N ALA A 691 -1.91 -36.17 -40.38
CA ALA A 691 -2.45 -35.20 -39.44
C ALA A 691 -3.80 -35.65 -38.85
N ALA A 692 -4.61 -36.41 -39.61
CA ALA A 692 -5.85 -36.99 -39.10
C ALA A 692 -5.63 -37.99 -37.95
N ILE A 693 -4.47 -38.67 -37.90
CA ILE A 693 -4.12 -39.61 -36.82
C ILE A 693 -3.88 -38.87 -35.50
N VAL A 694 -3.27 -37.68 -35.52
CA VAL A 694 -2.97 -36.90 -34.30
C VAL A 694 -4.16 -36.09 -33.77
N LYS A 695 -5.30 -36.10 -34.48
CA LYS A 695 -6.53 -35.36 -34.15
C LYS A 695 -7.02 -35.60 -32.72
N ASP A 696 -7.11 -36.87 -32.31
CA ASP A 696 -7.60 -37.23 -30.97
C ASP A 696 -6.63 -36.76 -29.87
N GLY A 697 -5.33 -36.82 -30.14
CA GLY A 697 -4.30 -36.31 -29.24
C GLY A 697 -4.38 -34.79 -29.05
N VAL A 698 -4.60 -34.03 -30.13
CA VAL A 698 -4.82 -32.58 -30.09
C VAL A 698 -6.09 -32.23 -29.30
N GLU A 699 -7.16 -33.04 -29.43
CA GLU A 699 -8.40 -32.85 -28.67
C GLU A 699 -8.21 -33.09 -27.17
N GLN A 700 -7.51 -34.16 -26.78
CA GLN A 700 -7.20 -34.45 -25.37
C GLN A 700 -6.34 -33.35 -24.74
N LEU A 701 -5.33 -32.86 -25.46
CA LEU A 701 -4.45 -31.79 -25.00
C LEU A 701 -5.25 -30.49 -24.74
N GLY A 702 -6.23 -30.19 -25.59
CA GLY A 702 -7.15 -29.07 -25.41
C GLY A 702 -8.08 -29.21 -24.19
N LYS A 703 -8.56 -30.42 -23.86
CA LYS A 703 -9.39 -30.68 -22.67
C LYS A 703 -8.58 -30.49 -21.38
N ASN A 704 -7.39 -31.08 -21.29
CA ASN A 704 -6.52 -30.98 -20.11
C ASN A 704 -6.09 -29.54 -19.81
N TRP A 705 -5.89 -28.72 -20.85
CA TRP A 705 -5.57 -27.29 -20.71
C TRP A 705 -6.67 -26.49 -19.97
N THR A 706 -7.95 -26.78 -20.20
CA THR A 706 -9.05 -26.05 -19.52
C THR A 706 -9.08 -26.32 -18.01
N LEU A 707 -8.66 -27.53 -17.59
CA LEU A 707 -8.54 -27.90 -16.18
C LEU A 707 -7.31 -27.22 -15.52
N ASP A 708 -6.14 -27.31 -16.16
CA ASP A 708 -4.88 -26.75 -15.66
C ASP A 708 -4.87 -25.22 -15.61
N SER A 709 -5.50 -24.54 -16.57
CA SER A 709 -5.60 -23.07 -16.59
C SER A 709 -6.49 -22.53 -15.46
N SER A 710 -7.46 -23.32 -15.00
CA SER A 710 -8.36 -22.96 -13.89
C SER A 710 -7.67 -23.03 -12.51
N ILE A 711 -6.76 -23.98 -12.32
CA ILE A 711 -6.00 -24.19 -11.07
C ILE A 711 -4.69 -23.39 -11.08
N GLY A 712 -4.01 -23.33 -12.23
CA GLY A 712 -2.75 -22.62 -12.44
C GLY A 712 -2.88 -21.11 -12.44
N ASN A 713 -3.99 -20.53 -12.93
CA ASN A 713 -4.19 -19.07 -12.88
C ASN A 713 -4.37 -18.55 -11.45
N ALA A 714 -5.02 -19.31 -10.56
CA ALA A 714 -5.17 -18.92 -9.16
C ALA A 714 -3.82 -18.88 -8.43
N GLN A 715 -2.94 -19.87 -8.69
CA GLN A 715 -1.60 -19.91 -8.10
C GLN A 715 -0.60 -18.96 -8.79
N LYS A 716 -0.65 -18.77 -10.11
CA LYS A 716 0.18 -17.80 -10.85
C LYS A 716 -0.19 -16.35 -10.55
N VAL A 717 -1.47 -16.02 -10.31
CA VAL A 717 -1.87 -14.67 -9.86
C VAL A 717 -1.36 -14.39 -8.44
N GLY A 718 -1.46 -15.36 -7.53
CA GLY A 718 -0.92 -15.25 -6.17
C GLY A 718 0.61 -15.11 -6.15
N LYS A 719 1.33 -15.96 -6.90
CA LYS A 719 2.79 -15.93 -7.00
C LYS A 719 3.29 -14.69 -7.77
N SER A 720 2.69 -14.32 -8.91
CA SER A 720 3.11 -13.14 -9.68
C SER A 720 2.81 -11.81 -8.98
N ALA A 721 1.83 -11.75 -8.08
CA ALA A 721 1.59 -10.55 -7.26
C ALA A 721 2.66 -10.39 -6.16
N ILE A 722 3.09 -11.49 -5.56
CA ILE A 722 4.20 -11.53 -4.60
C ILE A 722 5.52 -11.19 -5.31
N TYR A 723 5.79 -11.81 -6.46
CA TYR A 723 7.00 -11.56 -7.25
C TYR A 723 7.04 -10.15 -7.86
N ARG A 724 5.91 -9.59 -8.31
CA ARG A 724 5.84 -8.17 -8.74
C ARG A 724 6.00 -7.19 -7.58
N GLY A 725 5.51 -7.51 -6.38
CA GLY A 725 5.77 -6.70 -5.19
C GLY A 725 7.25 -6.70 -4.81
N GLN A 726 7.93 -7.84 -5.00
CA GLN A 726 9.35 -8.02 -4.74
C GLN A 726 10.22 -7.31 -5.80
N SER A 727 9.85 -7.36 -7.08
CA SER A 727 10.55 -6.64 -8.15
C SER A 727 10.36 -5.13 -8.03
N PHE A 728 9.14 -4.65 -7.70
CA PHE A 728 8.86 -3.22 -7.45
C PHE A 728 9.68 -2.65 -6.28
N LEU A 729 9.89 -3.43 -5.21
CA LEU A 729 10.82 -3.09 -4.13
C LEU A 729 12.28 -3.09 -4.63
N SER A 730 12.68 -4.04 -5.47
CA SER A 730 14.05 -4.11 -5.98
C SER A 730 14.43 -2.95 -6.93
N THR A 731 13.53 -2.49 -7.81
CA THR A 731 13.80 -1.38 -8.75
C THR A 731 13.81 -0.04 -8.02
N TRP A 732 12.89 0.15 -7.06
CA TRP A 732 12.83 1.37 -6.25
C TRP A 732 14.05 1.48 -5.32
N VAL A 733 14.45 0.38 -4.68
CA VAL A 733 15.64 0.32 -3.81
C VAL A 733 16.94 0.33 -4.63
N GLY A 734 16.92 -0.19 -5.87
CA GLY A 734 17.98 -0.18 -6.88
C GLY A 734 18.53 1.20 -7.21
N ASP A 735 17.64 2.16 -7.47
CA ASP A 735 18.00 3.53 -7.85
C ASP A 735 17.97 4.53 -6.68
N THR A 736 17.49 4.11 -5.50
CA THR A 736 17.48 4.98 -4.32
C THR A 736 18.89 5.13 -3.77
N ARG A 737 19.52 6.26 -4.07
CA ARG A 737 20.78 6.68 -3.46
C ARG A 737 20.53 7.05 -1.99
N VAL A 738 21.21 6.37 -1.08
CA VAL A 738 21.36 6.85 0.30
C VAL A 738 22.33 8.02 0.19
N ARG A 739 21.86 9.24 0.51
CA ARG A 739 22.54 10.55 0.37
C ARG A 739 24.00 10.45 -0.14
N GLN A 740 24.28 10.93 -1.36
CA GLN A 740 25.63 11.04 -1.92
C GLN A 740 26.55 11.80 -0.95
N PRO A 741 27.46 11.14 -0.22
CA PRO A 741 28.51 11.86 0.47
C PRO A 741 29.47 12.41 -0.58
N ARG A 742 30.11 13.55 -0.26
CA ARG A 742 31.07 14.23 -1.14
C ARG A 742 30.48 14.72 -2.47
N ASN A 743 29.18 15.02 -2.53
CA ASN A 743 28.49 15.49 -3.74
C ASN A 743 28.65 14.56 -4.96
N GLY A 744 28.86 13.26 -4.75
CA GLY A 744 29.00 12.28 -5.83
C GLY A 744 30.43 12.13 -6.39
N GLN A 745 31.46 12.60 -5.67
CA GLN A 745 32.86 12.31 -6.00
C GLN A 745 33.24 10.89 -5.56
N ALA A 746 33.79 10.09 -6.48
CA ALA A 746 34.32 8.76 -6.23
C ALA A 746 35.62 8.79 -5.40
N LEU A 747 35.93 7.71 -4.69
CA LEU A 747 37.22 7.58 -3.97
C LEU A 747 38.40 7.41 -4.91
N ILE A 748 38.20 6.72 -6.03
CA ILE A 748 39.22 6.48 -7.04
C ILE A 748 39.40 7.77 -7.85
N GLN A 749 40.59 8.39 -7.80
CA GLN A 749 40.87 9.59 -8.57
C GLN A 749 41.41 9.22 -9.96
N PRO A 750 41.46 10.19 -10.91
CA PRO A 750 41.95 9.93 -12.26
C PRO A 750 43.39 9.41 -12.33
N ALA A 751 44.22 9.72 -11.32
CA ALA A 751 45.60 9.24 -11.24
C ALA A 751 45.67 7.73 -10.98
N GLU A 752 44.95 7.23 -9.98
CA GLU A 752 44.88 5.79 -9.69
C GLU A 752 44.19 5.04 -10.83
N LEU A 753 43.19 5.63 -11.47
CA LEU A 753 42.53 5.03 -12.64
C LEU A 753 43.50 4.87 -13.82
N LYS A 754 44.35 5.87 -14.07
CA LYS A 754 45.38 5.82 -15.11
C LYS A 754 46.43 4.76 -14.81
N GLU A 755 46.85 4.63 -13.55
CA GLU A 755 47.76 3.58 -13.10
C GLU A 755 47.13 2.19 -13.26
N LEU A 756 45.86 2.02 -12.86
CA LEU A 756 45.12 0.78 -13.03
C LEU A 756 45.05 0.38 -14.52
N ARG A 757 44.73 1.33 -15.40
CA ARG A 757 44.65 1.11 -16.85
C ARG A 757 45.94 0.54 -17.43
N SER A 758 47.11 0.90 -16.89
CA SER A 758 48.40 0.38 -17.35
C SER A 758 48.66 -1.10 -17.03
N GLN A 759 47.87 -1.68 -16.12
CA GLN A 759 48.00 -3.08 -15.67
C GLN A 759 46.99 -4.02 -16.33
N LEU A 760 45.96 -3.47 -16.98
CA LEU A 760 44.87 -4.23 -17.59
C LEU A 760 45.29 -4.93 -18.89
N GLN A 761 44.75 -6.13 -19.12
CA GLN A 761 44.88 -6.89 -20.36
C GLN A 761 43.50 -7.39 -20.80
N PRO A 762 43.28 -7.57 -22.13
CA PRO A 762 42.02 -8.13 -22.63
C PRO A 762 41.68 -9.45 -21.91
N GLY A 763 40.44 -9.52 -21.41
CA GLY A 763 39.91 -10.64 -20.65
C GLY A 763 39.95 -10.50 -19.13
N ASP A 764 40.52 -9.42 -18.59
CA ASP A 764 40.51 -9.16 -17.15
C ASP A 764 39.07 -8.96 -16.62
N ILE A 765 38.79 -9.57 -15.46
CA ILE A 765 37.53 -9.42 -14.72
C ILE A 765 37.70 -8.29 -13.72
N LEU A 766 36.88 -7.26 -13.86
CA LEU A 766 36.82 -6.13 -12.95
C LEU A 766 35.72 -6.38 -11.93
N ILE A 767 36.02 -6.12 -10.66
CA ILE A 767 35.09 -6.25 -9.54
C ILE A 767 35.06 -4.90 -8.83
N GLU A 768 33.87 -4.32 -8.66
CA GLU A 768 33.77 -2.96 -8.09
C GLU A 768 32.72 -2.83 -6.98
N ARG A 769 32.86 -1.75 -6.22
CA ARG A 769 31.97 -1.36 -5.13
C ARG A 769 31.77 0.16 -5.13
N GLN A 770 30.53 0.58 -4.88
CA GLN A 770 30.13 1.97 -4.59
C GLN A 770 29.33 1.99 -3.28
N ASN A 771 29.77 2.70 -2.26
CA ASN A 771 29.24 2.60 -0.90
C ASN A 771 27.82 3.17 -0.72
N TRP A 772 27.23 3.83 -1.73
CA TRP A 772 26.11 4.78 -1.56
C TRP A 772 24.73 4.35 -2.13
N TYR A 773 24.57 3.09 -2.57
CA TYR A 773 23.29 2.59 -3.12
C TYR A 773 22.50 1.75 -2.10
N LEU A 774 21.20 2.02 -1.93
CA LEU A 774 20.33 1.36 -0.94
C LEU A 774 20.08 -0.13 -1.25
N SER A 775 20.18 -0.55 -2.52
CA SER A 775 20.09 -1.95 -2.96
C SER A 775 21.08 -2.89 -2.27
N ARG A 776 22.13 -2.34 -1.67
CA ARG A 776 23.23 -3.08 -1.05
C ARG A 776 22.92 -3.64 0.33
N ALA A 777 21.87 -3.16 1.01
CA ALA A 777 21.40 -3.74 2.26
C ALA A 777 20.86 -5.17 2.08
N PHE A 778 20.55 -5.56 0.84
CA PHE A 778 19.86 -6.81 0.51
C PHE A 778 20.71 -7.77 -0.34
N MET A 779 21.94 -7.40 -0.72
CA MET A 779 22.85 -8.26 -1.49
C MET A 779 23.85 -8.98 -0.55
N PRO A 780 24.17 -10.27 -0.80
CA PRO A 780 25.15 -11.00 -0.03
C PRO A 780 26.60 -10.60 -0.39
N GLY A 781 27.39 -10.23 0.62
CA GLY A 781 28.83 -9.98 0.49
C GLY A 781 29.24 -8.51 0.27
N TYR A 782 30.56 -8.26 0.23
CA TYR A 782 31.15 -6.92 0.10
C TYR A 782 31.14 -6.40 -1.35
N TRP A 783 31.43 -7.25 -2.32
CA TRP A 783 31.53 -6.87 -3.72
C TRP A 783 30.15 -6.90 -4.39
N ALA A 784 29.85 -5.90 -5.22
CA ALA A 784 28.48 -5.63 -5.68
C ALA A 784 28.30 -5.66 -7.20
N HIS A 785 29.36 -5.47 -7.98
CA HIS A 785 29.27 -5.45 -9.45
C HIS A 785 30.53 -6.05 -10.08
N THR A 786 30.37 -6.57 -11.30
CA THR A 786 31.47 -7.07 -12.12
C THR A 786 31.35 -6.65 -13.58
N ALA A 787 32.49 -6.50 -14.24
CA ALA A 787 32.57 -6.19 -15.66
C ALA A 787 33.76 -6.93 -16.31
N ILE A 788 33.78 -6.97 -17.64
CA ILE A 788 34.87 -7.58 -18.42
C ILE A 788 35.61 -6.46 -19.15
N TYR A 789 36.94 -6.40 -18.98
CA TYR A 789 37.79 -5.56 -19.82
C TYR A 789 38.08 -6.28 -21.15
N VAL A 790 37.57 -5.75 -22.26
CA VAL A 790 37.70 -6.39 -23.58
C VAL A 790 38.91 -5.91 -24.39
N GLY A 791 39.59 -4.85 -23.93
CA GLY A 791 40.74 -4.28 -24.62
C GLY A 791 40.40 -3.11 -25.54
N THR A 792 41.42 -2.51 -26.14
CA THR A 792 41.26 -1.43 -27.13
C THR A 792 40.94 -1.98 -28.52
N THR A 793 40.57 -1.12 -29.47
CA THR A 793 40.39 -1.50 -30.88
C THR A 793 41.64 -2.18 -31.46
N ASN A 794 42.83 -1.68 -31.12
CA ASN A 794 44.09 -2.29 -31.52
C ASN A 794 44.30 -3.68 -30.92
N ASP A 795 43.84 -3.92 -29.69
CA ASP A 795 43.95 -5.24 -29.07
C ASP A 795 42.98 -6.23 -29.73
N LEU A 796 41.76 -5.82 -30.05
CA LEU A 796 40.81 -6.66 -30.77
C LEU A 796 41.29 -7.01 -32.17
N VAL A 797 41.92 -6.08 -32.89
CA VAL A 797 42.56 -6.36 -34.20
C VAL A 797 43.70 -7.37 -34.05
N LYS A 798 44.55 -7.23 -33.03
CA LYS A 798 45.64 -8.20 -32.76
C LYS A 798 45.10 -9.60 -32.43
N LEU A 799 43.93 -9.69 -31.82
CA LEU A 799 43.24 -10.94 -31.52
C LEU A 799 42.42 -11.48 -32.70
N GLY A 800 42.38 -10.78 -33.84
CA GLY A 800 41.63 -11.17 -35.04
C GLY A 800 40.12 -11.02 -34.92
N LEU A 801 39.64 -10.27 -33.92
CA LEU A 801 38.22 -10.12 -33.61
C LEU A 801 37.53 -9.03 -34.43
N ASP A 802 38.27 -8.21 -35.17
CA ASP A 802 37.73 -7.22 -36.12
C ASP A 802 36.92 -7.86 -37.25
N LYS A 803 37.18 -9.14 -37.54
CA LYS A 803 36.49 -9.93 -38.56
C LYS A 803 35.45 -10.90 -37.99
N ASP A 804 35.35 -11.04 -36.66
CA ASP A 804 34.36 -11.93 -36.05
C ASP A 804 32.95 -11.32 -36.19
N PRO A 805 31.97 -12.03 -36.79
CA PRO A 805 30.63 -11.47 -37.01
C PRO A 805 29.94 -10.97 -35.73
N ARG A 806 30.24 -11.58 -34.57
CA ARG A 806 29.65 -11.22 -33.27
C ARG A 806 30.13 -9.84 -32.81
N VAL A 807 31.39 -9.52 -33.08
CA VAL A 807 32.03 -8.24 -32.72
C VAL A 807 31.78 -7.20 -33.82
N GLN A 808 31.83 -7.61 -35.09
CA GLN A 808 31.69 -6.74 -36.26
C GLN A 808 30.35 -5.97 -36.25
N LYS A 809 29.27 -6.59 -35.77
CA LYS A 809 27.95 -5.96 -35.58
C LYS A 809 28.02 -4.66 -34.74
N PHE A 810 28.94 -4.62 -33.78
CA PHE A 810 29.10 -3.49 -32.85
C PHE A 810 30.36 -2.65 -33.15
N TRP A 811 31.16 -3.01 -34.16
CA TRP A 811 32.46 -2.41 -34.44
C TRP A 811 32.41 -0.89 -34.63
N ASN A 812 31.40 -0.40 -35.36
CA ASN A 812 31.21 1.03 -35.59
C ASN A 812 30.93 1.81 -34.30
N GLN A 813 30.23 1.20 -33.34
CA GLN A 813 29.93 1.79 -32.05
C GLN A 813 31.14 1.68 -31.10
N PHE A 814 31.80 0.52 -31.09
CA PHE A 814 32.95 0.23 -30.24
C PHE A 814 34.18 1.07 -30.60
N SER A 815 34.40 1.33 -31.89
CA SER A 815 35.55 2.10 -32.38
C SER A 815 35.43 3.61 -32.16
N GLN A 816 34.27 4.10 -31.72
CA GLN A 816 34.07 5.50 -31.37
C GLN A 816 34.63 5.79 -29.98
N LYS A 817 34.76 7.09 -29.67
CA LYS A 817 35.10 7.57 -28.33
C LYS A 817 33.89 8.23 -27.70
N ASP A 818 33.82 8.22 -26.37
CA ASP A 818 32.79 8.96 -25.64
C ASP A 818 32.96 10.48 -25.79
N ALA A 819 32.03 11.26 -25.23
CA ALA A 819 32.06 12.72 -25.30
C ALA A 819 33.31 13.36 -24.63
N ALA A 820 34.01 12.61 -23.77
CA ALA A 820 35.23 13.04 -23.10
C ALA A 820 36.51 12.50 -23.81
N GLY A 821 36.38 11.78 -24.93
CA GLY A 821 37.49 11.25 -25.70
C GLY A 821 38.03 9.90 -25.21
N ASN A 822 37.32 9.21 -24.32
CA ASN A 822 37.70 7.90 -23.80
C ASN A 822 37.21 6.77 -24.71
N GLU A 823 37.96 5.67 -24.72
CA GLU A 823 37.66 4.50 -25.55
C GLU A 823 36.69 3.55 -24.83
N PHE A 824 35.76 2.93 -25.58
CA PHE A 824 34.95 1.84 -25.07
C PHE A 824 35.82 0.60 -24.93
N VAL A 825 36.07 0.16 -23.71
CA VAL A 825 36.99 -0.96 -23.40
C VAL A 825 36.40 -1.94 -22.40
N ILE A 826 35.17 -1.71 -21.95
CA ILE A 826 34.47 -2.47 -20.91
C ILE A 826 33.15 -3.01 -21.47
N LEU A 827 32.83 -4.25 -21.16
CA LEU A 827 31.47 -4.79 -21.24
C LEU A 827 30.93 -5.01 -19.83
N GLU A 828 29.75 -4.45 -19.54
CA GLU A 828 29.07 -4.60 -18.24
C GLU A 828 27.57 -4.84 -18.42
N ALA A 829 26.96 -5.51 -17.45
CA ALA A 829 25.49 -5.60 -17.33
C ALA A 829 25.03 -4.72 -16.17
N VAL A 830 24.26 -3.68 -16.47
CA VAL A 830 23.70 -2.72 -15.49
C VAL A 830 22.18 -2.61 -15.70
N PRO A 831 21.38 -1.95 -14.85
CA PRO A 831 19.92 -1.86 -15.02
C PRO A 831 19.42 -1.42 -16.41
N ARG A 832 20.26 -0.74 -17.20
CA ARG A 832 19.98 -0.36 -18.60
C ARG A 832 20.27 -1.46 -19.64
N GLY A 833 20.59 -2.67 -19.18
CA GLY A 833 21.02 -3.81 -20.00
C GLY A 833 22.54 -3.95 -20.09
N VAL A 834 22.97 -4.95 -20.88
CA VAL A 834 24.37 -5.21 -21.20
C VAL A 834 24.86 -4.19 -22.24
N ARG A 835 25.95 -3.48 -21.93
CA ARG A 835 26.44 -2.37 -22.76
C ARG A 835 27.96 -2.30 -22.82
N MET A 836 28.44 -1.63 -23.87
CA MET A 836 29.81 -1.15 -23.98
C MET A 836 29.98 0.15 -23.20
N THR A 837 31.03 0.25 -22.40
CA THR A 837 31.34 1.47 -21.63
C THR A 837 32.84 1.72 -21.53
N THR A 838 33.18 2.87 -20.94
CA THR A 838 34.56 3.32 -20.74
C THR A 838 35.03 2.94 -19.34
N LEU A 839 36.35 2.86 -19.13
CA LEU A 839 36.92 2.55 -17.82
C LEU A 839 36.56 3.62 -16.78
N GLU A 840 36.48 4.87 -17.24
CA GLU A 840 36.11 6.06 -16.47
C GLU A 840 34.65 6.01 -15.99
N HIS A 841 33.75 5.46 -16.80
CA HIS A 841 32.34 5.35 -16.43
C HIS A 841 32.01 4.13 -15.57
N CYS A 842 32.80 3.06 -15.68
CA CYS A 842 32.68 1.87 -14.83
C CYS A 842 33.42 2.08 -13.50
N ILE A 843 34.76 2.07 -13.53
CA ILE A 843 35.60 2.10 -12.33
C ILE A 843 35.80 3.52 -11.79
N GLY A 844 35.80 4.55 -12.65
CA GLY A 844 36.01 5.93 -12.22
C GLY A 844 34.91 6.50 -11.31
N VAL A 845 33.78 5.81 -11.18
CA VAL A 845 32.69 6.13 -10.24
C VAL A 845 32.67 5.19 -9.02
N ALA A 846 33.60 4.23 -8.93
CA ALA A 846 33.69 3.28 -7.83
C ALA A 846 34.45 3.84 -6.62
N ASP A 847 34.07 3.36 -5.44
CA ASP A 847 34.77 3.64 -4.19
C ASP A 847 35.88 2.61 -3.93
N SER A 848 35.73 1.39 -4.46
CA SER A 848 36.75 0.34 -4.42
C SER A 848 36.66 -0.52 -5.67
N ALA A 849 37.79 -0.99 -6.17
CA ALA A 849 37.86 -1.81 -7.37
C ALA A 849 38.99 -2.83 -7.27
N ALA A 850 38.78 -4.02 -7.82
CA ALA A 850 39.77 -5.09 -7.91
C ALA A 850 39.77 -5.71 -9.30
N VAL A 851 40.90 -6.29 -9.68
CA VAL A 851 41.12 -6.91 -10.99
C VAL A 851 41.65 -8.31 -10.80
N LEU A 852 40.95 -9.27 -11.40
CA LEU A 852 41.33 -10.68 -11.46
C LEU A 852 41.49 -11.10 -12.92
N ARG A 853 42.62 -11.72 -13.24
CA ARG A 853 42.92 -12.22 -14.58
C ARG A 853 42.64 -13.72 -14.68
N PRO A 854 41.75 -14.16 -15.58
CA PRO A 854 41.58 -15.58 -15.90
C PRO A 854 42.87 -16.16 -16.52
N LYS A 855 43.34 -17.31 -16.00
CA LYS A 855 44.46 -18.05 -16.61
C LYS A 855 43.97 -18.91 -17.77
N ILE A 856 43.67 -18.27 -18.89
CA ILE A 856 43.19 -18.92 -20.11
C ILE A 856 44.26 -18.94 -21.20
N SER A 857 44.27 -19.96 -22.06
CA SER A 857 45.20 -20.03 -23.18
C SER A 857 44.93 -18.93 -24.20
N LEU A 858 45.98 -18.47 -24.90
CA LEU A 858 45.86 -17.43 -25.94
C LEU A 858 44.89 -17.81 -27.06
N GLU A 859 44.66 -19.11 -27.29
CA GLU A 859 43.68 -19.61 -28.26
C GLU A 859 42.23 -19.43 -27.81
N LYS A 860 41.97 -19.49 -26.49
CA LYS A 860 40.61 -19.39 -25.92
C LYS A 860 40.20 -17.95 -25.59
N LEU A 861 41.18 -17.04 -25.50
CA LEU A 861 40.93 -15.64 -25.17
C LEU A 861 40.06 -14.90 -26.21
N PRO A 862 40.31 -15.02 -27.53
CA PRO A 862 39.44 -14.39 -28.53
C PRO A 862 37.99 -14.85 -28.42
N GLU A 863 37.78 -16.16 -28.18
CA GLU A 863 36.44 -16.73 -28.04
C GLU A 863 35.69 -16.17 -26.83
N MET A 864 36.36 -16.06 -25.68
CA MET A 864 35.76 -15.45 -24.47
C MET A 864 35.29 -14.01 -24.73
N ILE A 865 36.12 -13.21 -25.40
CA ILE A 865 35.80 -11.81 -25.72
C ILE A 865 34.66 -11.75 -26.73
N ALA A 866 34.72 -12.52 -27.81
CA ALA A 866 33.67 -12.57 -28.82
C ALA A 866 32.32 -13.00 -28.22
N GLN A 867 32.34 -13.95 -27.28
CA GLN A 867 31.15 -14.38 -26.55
C GLN A 867 30.57 -13.27 -25.66
N ALA A 868 31.41 -12.44 -25.04
CA ALA A 868 30.93 -11.28 -24.29
C ALA A 868 30.14 -10.29 -25.18
N PHE A 869 30.56 -10.10 -26.43
CA PHE A 869 29.85 -9.24 -27.40
C PHE A 869 28.47 -9.78 -27.81
N VAL A 870 28.25 -11.10 -27.76
CA VAL A 870 26.91 -11.70 -28.03
C VAL A 870 25.85 -11.20 -27.05
N HIS A 871 26.28 -10.83 -25.85
CA HIS A 871 25.37 -10.40 -24.79
C HIS A 871 25.01 -8.91 -24.87
N VAL A 872 25.71 -8.11 -25.67
CA VAL A 872 25.45 -6.66 -25.81
C VAL A 872 24.02 -6.40 -26.28
N GLY A 873 23.31 -5.54 -25.55
CA GLY A 873 21.91 -5.19 -25.80
C GLY A 873 20.88 -6.05 -25.05
N LYS A 874 21.30 -7.14 -24.37
CA LYS A 874 20.37 -7.93 -23.55
C LYS A 874 19.88 -7.13 -22.33
N PRO A 875 18.60 -7.21 -21.96
CA PRO A 875 18.06 -6.57 -20.76
C PRO A 875 18.70 -7.09 -19.46
N TYR A 876 18.64 -6.28 -18.41
CA TYR A 876 19.17 -6.66 -17.09
C TYR A 876 18.21 -7.59 -16.35
N ASP A 877 18.75 -8.61 -15.69
CA ASP A 877 17.95 -9.50 -14.86
C ASP A 877 17.84 -8.99 -13.40
N PHE A 878 16.69 -8.45 -13.02
CA PHE A 878 16.44 -8.04 -11.62
C PHE A 878 16.10 -9.21 -10.69
N GLU A 879 15.91 -10.40 -11.25
CA GLU A 879 15.57 -11.64 -10.53
C GLU A 879 16.79 -12.44 -10.09
N PHE A 880 17.99 -12.10 -10.60
CA PHE A 880 19.27 -12.75 -10.31
C PHE A 880 19.25 -14.27 -10.55
N ASP A 881 18.49 -14.70 -11.54
CA ASP A 881 18.28 -16.10 -11.91
C ASP A 881 19.13 -16.46 -13.13
N PHE A 882 20.22 -17.19 -12.89
CA PHE A 882 21.18 -17.62 -13.92
C PHE A 882 20.59 -18.60 -14.95
N PHE A 883 19.34 -19.00 -14.78
CA PHE A 883 18.62 -19.82 -15.73
C PHE A 883 17.86 -19.03 -16.81
N SER A 884 17.65 -17.72 -16.65
CA SER A 884 17.20 -16.85 -17.76
C SER A 884 18.40 -16.57 -18.67
N THR A 885 18.24 -16.67 -19.99
CA THR A 885 19.31 -16.30 -20.94
C THR A 885 18.98 -15.09 -21.81
N ASP A 886 17.72 -14.64 -21.76
CA ASP A 886 17.23 -13.42 -22.39
C ASP A 886 17.62 -12.16 -21.61
N LYS A 887 17.86 -12.29 -20.30
CA LYS A 887 18.36 -11.23 -19.41
C LYS A 887 19.65 -11.67 -18.74
N LEU A 888 20.49 -10.73 -18.34
CA LEU A 888 21.74 -11.04 -17.63
C LEU A 888 21.94 -10.13 -16.43
N VAL A 889 22.55 -10.67 -15.38
CA VAL A 889 23.23 -9.89 -14.34
C VAL A 889 24.72 -9.70 -14.62
N CYS A 890 25.35 -8.79 -13.89
CA CYS A 890 26.77 -8.43 -14.07
C CYS A 890 27.73 -9.63 -13.96
N THR A 891 27.50 -10.54 -13.03
CA THR A 891 28.32 -11.75 -12.84
C THR A 891 27.98 -12.87 -13.81
N GLU A 892 26.77 -12.86 -14.35
CA GLU A 892 26.34 -13.80 -15.38
C GLU A 892 26.98 -13.48 -16.72
N LEU A 893 27.19 -12.19 -17.03
CA LEU A 893 28.00 -11.77 -18.17
C LEU A 893 29.39 -12.39 -18.09
N VAL A 894 30.04 -12.34 -16.92
CA VAL A 894 31.35 -12.98 -16.69
C VAL A 894 31.26 -14.49 -16.84
N TYR A 895 30.29 -15.13 -16.17
CA TYR A 895 30.08 -16.58 -16.20
C TYR A 895 29.88 -17.11 -17.63
N ARG A 896 29.01 -16.47 -18.42
CA ARG A 896 28.69 -16.90 -19.78
C ARG A 896 29.81 -16.61 -20.78
N SER A 897 30.52 -15.50 -20.61
CA SER A 897 31.65 -15.16 -21.48
C SER A 897 32.80 -16.12 -21.27
N CYS A 898 33.12 -16.45 -20.01
CA CYS A 898 34.18 -17.40 -19.67
C CYS A 898 33.87 -18.83 -20.10
N GLY A 899 32.59 -19.21 -20.14
CA GLY A 899 32.16 -20.56 -20.53
C GLY A 899 32.87 -21.65 -19.71
N ASN A 900 33.44 -22.64 -20.40
CA ASN A 900 34.21 -23.72 -19.77
C ASN A 900 35.69 -23.38 -19.53
N ALA A 901 36.11 -22.11 -19.70
CA ALA A 901 37.50 -21.71 -19.55
C ALA A 901 37.93 -21.52 -18.08
N ILE A 902 36.99 -21.17 -17.21
CA ILE A 902 37.18 -21.11 -15.74
C ILE A 902 35.93 -21.63 -15.02
N HIS A 903 36.11 -22.32 -13.89
CA HIS A 903 35.00 -22.86 -13.10
C HIS A 903 34.56 -21.89 -12.00
N LEU A 904 33.41 -21.23 -12.19
CA LEU A 904 32.82 -20.31 -11.22
C LEU A 904 31.67 -21.00 -10.44
N PRO A 905 31.77 -21.15 -9.10
CA PRO A 905 30.77 -21.91 -8.33
C PRO A 905 29.47 -21.13 -8.11
N LEU A 906 28.34 -21.69 -8.55
CA LEU A 906 27.01 -21.12 -8.30
C LEU A 906 26.52 -21.48 -6.89
N VAL A 907 26.12 -20.45 -6.13
CA VAL A 907 25.56 -20.60 -4.78
C VAL A 907 24.04 -20.39 -4.80
N GLU A 908 23.35 -20.88 -3.78
CA GLU A 908 21.90 -20.69 -3.66
C GLU A 908 21.58 -19.52 -2.73
N VAL A 909 20.90 -18.50 -3.26
CA VAL A 909 20.46 -17.31 -2.53
C VAL A 909 18.95 -17.20 -2.68
N LEU A 910 18.23 -17.27 -1.55
CA LEU A 910 16.76 -17.20 -1.52
C LEU A 910 16.06 -18.22 -2.44
N GLY A 911 16.61 -19.44 -2.55
CA GLY A 911 16.06 -20.51 -3.38
C GLY A 911 16.41 -20.43 -4.88
N ARG A 912 17.34 -19.54 -5.26
CA ARG A 912 17.79 -19.34 -6.64
C ARG A 912 19.30 -19.55 -6.76
N LYS A 913 19.75 -20.19 -7.84
CA LYS A 913 21.18 -20.34 -8.14
C LYS A 913 21.69 -19.04 -8.76
N THR A 914 22.71 -18.46 -8.15
CA THR A 914 23.31 -17.21 -8.58
C THR A 914 24.81 -17.19 -8.26
N LEU A 915 25.53 -16.23 -8.82
CA LEU A 915 26.95 -15.99 -8.54
C LEU A 915 27.13 -14.57 -8.03
N PRO A 916 27.08 -14.32 -6.72
CA PRO A 916 27.43 -13.01 -6.18
C PRO A 916 28.89 -12.68 -6.52
N PRO A 917 29.24 -11.41 -6.81
CA PRO A 917 30.62 -11.00 -7.10
C PRO A 917 31.63 -11.46 -6.03
N THR A 918 31.20 -11.47 -4.77
CA THR A 918 32.02 -11.92 -3.63
C THR A 918 32.41 -13.40 -3.75
N GLU A 919 31.64 -14.24 -4.43
CA GLU A 919 31.99 -15.65 -4.64
C GLU A 919 33.11 -15.85 -5.68
N ILE A 920 33.26 -14.93 -6.64
CA ILE A 920 34.43 -14.90 -7.54
C ILE A 920 35.69 -14.61 -6.73
N VAL A 921 35.61 -13.66 -5.78
CA VAL A 921 36.71 -13.35 -4.85
C VAL A 921 36.98 -14.53 -3.91
N ARG A 922 35.93 -15.18 -3.39
CA ARG A 922 36.07 -16.36 -2.53
C ARG A 922 36.78 -17.50 -3.25
N LYS A 923 36.44 -17.76 -4.52
CA LYS A 923 37.15 -18.73 -5.36
C LYS A 923 38.64 -18.39 -5.46
N PHE A 924 38.97 -17.14 -5.81
CA PHE A 924 40.37 -16.70 -5.88
C PHE A 924 41.12 -16.94 -4.56
N VAL A 925 40.52 -16.59 -3.42
CA VAL A 925 41.11 -16.80 -2.10
C VAL A 925 41.32 -18.29 -1.80
N ASN A 926 40.35 -19.14 -2.13
CA ASN A 926 40.43 -20.58 -1.89
C ASN A 926 41.51 -21.28 -2.74
N GLU A 927 41.80 -20.75 -3.93
CA GLU A 927 42.80 -21.29 -4.85
C GLU A 927 44.19 -20.68 -4.67
N ARG A 928 44.32 -19.70 -3.77
CA ARG A 928 45.54 -18.95 -3.56
C ARG A 928 46.72 -19.88 -3.23
N GLY A 929 47.80 -19.77 -4.00
CA GLY A 929 49.00 -20.61 -3.85
C GLY A 929 48.90 -22.01 -4.44
N SER A 930 47.76 -22.41 -5.02
CA SER A 930 47.60 -23.68 -5.74
C SER A 930 48.18 -23.61 -7.16
N THR A 931 48.78 -24.70 -7.63
CA THR A 931 49.20 -24.86 -9.03
C THR A 931 48.02 -24.88 -10.00
N ASN A 932 46.82 -25.22 -9.51
CA ASN A 932 45.59 -25.30 -10.29
C ASN A 932 44.74 -24.02 -10.20
N ALA A 933 45.29 -22.92 -9.66
CA ALA A 933 44.54 -21.67 -9.54
C ALA A 933 44.18 -21.09 -10.92
N GLU A 934 42.88 -20.88 -11.15
CA GLU A 934 42.34 -20.42 -12.44
C GLU A 934 42.29 -18.89 -12.55
N LEU A 935 42.40 -18.18 -11.43
CA LEU A 935 42.40 -16.72 -11.35
C LEU A 935 43.74 -16.20 -10.79
N GLN A 936 44.23 -15.11 -11.35
CA GLN A 936 45.43 -14.40 -10.91
C GLN A 936 45.08 -12.99 -10.41
N PHE A 937 45.68 -12.59 -9.29
CA PHE A 937 45.60 -11.22 -8.79
C PHE A 937 46.37 -10.26 -9.70
N VAL A 938 45.73 -9.14 -10.07
CA VAL A 938 46.37 -8.07 -10.84
C VAL A 938 46.51 -6.81 -9.99
N ALA A 939 45.39 -6.28 -9.48
CA ALA A 939 45.37 -5.03 -8.73
C ALA A 939 44.17 -4.95 -7.77
N PHE A 940 44.33 -4.21 -6.67
CA PHE A 940 43.25 -3.84 -5.76
C PHE A 940 43.38 -2.40 -5.29
N LEU A 941 42.36 -1.59 -5.58
CA LEU A 941 42.12 -0.26 -5.08
C LEU A 941 41.12 -0.33 -3.93
N ASP A 942 41.61 -0.13 -2.72
CA ASP A 942 40.81 -0.15 -1.50
C ASP A 942 40.36 1.27 -1.13
N GLY A 943 39.06 1.42 -0.90
CA GLY A 943 38.43 2.70 -0.57
C GLY A 943 38.56 3.07 0.90
N GLU A 944 39.35 4.10 1.23
CA GLU A 944 39.44 4.63 2.59
C GLU A 944 38.47 5.80 2.77
N GLU A 945 37.30 5.54 3.37
CA GLU A 945 36.31 6.60 3.58
C GLU A 945 36.84 7.75 4.46
N SER A 946 37.58 7.44 5.52
CA SER A 946 38.18 8.43 6.43
C SER A 946 39.24 9.32 5.77
N ALA A 947 40.01 8.78 4.82
CA ALA A 947 41.09 9.49 4.14
C ALA A 947 40.64 10.23 2.88
N GLY A 948 39.41 10.01 2.45
CA GLY A 948 38.88 10.73 1.30
C GLY A 948 39.23 10.11 -0.07
N LYS A 949 39.98 9.01 -0.13
CA LYS A 949 40.61 8.49 -1.36
C LYS A 949 40.75 6.97 -1.37
N ALA A 950 40.94 6.37 -2.56
CA ALA A 950 41.32 4.97 -2.72
C ALA A 950 42.85 4.82 -2.75
N ARG A 951 43.37 3.65 -2.36
CA ARG A 951 44.81 3.33 -2.45
C ARG A 951 45.03 1.92 -2.96
N PHE A 952 46.12 1.70 -3.68
CA PHE A 952 46.57 0.36 -4.02
C PHE A 952 46.93 -0.43 -2.76
N ARG A 953 46.47 -1.67 -2.73
CA ARG A 953 46.71 -2.65 -1.67
C ARG A 953 47.13 -3.97 -2.28
N ASP A 954 47.82 -4.77 -1.46
CA ASP A 954 48.35 -6.06 -1.89
C ASP A 954 47.27 -7.15 -1.94
N GLU A 955 47.66 -8.32 -2.45
CA GLU A 955 46.81 -9.49 -2.56
C GLU A 955 46.26 -9.97 -1.20
N ALA A 956 47.04 -9.81 -0.13
CA ALA A 956 46.62 -10.19 1.22
C ALA A 956 45.45 -9.31 1.71
N ALA A 957 45.56 -8.00 1.53
CA ALA A 957 44.48 -7.07 1.85
C ALA A 957 43.23 -7.29 0.98
N PHE A 958 43.40 -7.68 -0.28
CA PHE A 958 42.27 -8.05 -1.15
C PHE A 958 41.55 -9.31 -0.64
N ALA A 959 42.29 -10.33 -0.19
CA ALA A 959 41.71 -11.56 0.33
C ALA A 959 40.82 -11.32 1.57
N GLU A 960 41.19 -10.38 2.44
CA GLU A 960 40.40 -10.00 3.62
C GLU A 960 39.02 -9.39 3.28
N THR A 961 38.81 -8.94 2.04
CA THR A 961 37.53 -8.32 1.64
C THR A 961 36.33 -9.28 1.72
N ILE A 962 36.55 -10.60 1.69
CA ILE A 962 35.49 -11.62 1.82
C ILE A 962 34.80 -11.59 3.19
N HIS A 963 35.45 -11.04 4.21
CA HIS A 963 34.96 -10.92 5.58
C HIS A 963 34.28 -9.58 5.86
N ARG A 964 34.37 -8.62 4.94
CA ARG A 964 33.76 -7.29 5.12
C ARG A 964 32.23 -7.36 4.97
N PRO A 965 31.45 -6.71 5.86
CA PRO A 965 29.99 -6.68 5.75
C PRO A 965 29.52 -5.88 4.54
N SER A 966 28.33 -6.21 4.03
CA SER A 966 27.72 -5.52 2.88
C SER A 966 27.42 -4.04 3.18
N LEU A 967 26.95 -3.73 4.40
CA LEU A 967 26.64 -2.37 4.88
C LEU A 967 27.92 -1.64 5.36
N THR A 968 28.20 -0.47 4.79
CA THR A 968 29.39 0.34 5.11
C THR A 968 29.43 0.85 6.55
N TRP A 969 28.31 1.25 7.16
CA TRP A 969 28.31 1.74 8.55
C TRP A 969 28.50 0.63 9.61
N LEU A 970 28.55 -0.64 9.21
CA LEU A 970 28.94 -1.76 10.07
C LEU A 970 30.45 -2.06 9.97
N GLN A 971 31.16 -1.44 9.02
CA GLN A 971 32.61 -1.51 8.89
C GLN A 971 33.20 -0.57 9.95
N LYS A 972 33.84 -1.14 10.97
CA LYS A 972 34.50 -0.38 12.05
C LYS A 972 35.94 -0.05 11.70
#